data_AF-A0A4U9F3R3-F1
#
_entry.id   AF-A0A4U9F3R3-F1
#
_cell.length_a   1.000
_cell.length_b   1.000
_cell.length_c   1.000
_cell.angle_alpha   90.00
_cell.angle_beta   90.00
_cell.angle_gamma   90.00
#
_symmetry.space_group_name_H-M   'P 1'
#
loop_
_entity.id
_entity.type
_entity.pdbx_description
1 polymer ?
#
loop_
_entity_poly.entity_id
_entity_poly.type
_entity_poly.pdbx_seq_one_letter_code
_entity_poly.pdbx_strand_id
1 'polypeptide(L)'
;MSEPMSEPKTGTDAELQAARETSPPPEVRAIDDDVVSIPNWRKWVILFVVCWMPLPMTFWSTAIMPATIEVASELNVPLTTISTVNAGVFVAQALSGLIWLPISTIIGRKSAYLAANAVLCLCAIGCAVVPNMAGFASLWVIGGTAGPFFLVAGQTILADIFDPTSRGTAVGFFLGSCVSANSIAPLIGSVIATFTSWRVIFGVEAGMSLLGLILSLLFIPRSSEVENPKLAKPRPRTRKEIVQAFNPMRVFSQYAYPKVIIANIACGFLGFNQYGLLSSIRRVINPRFNLTTPLSSGLFYLAPGSGFLIGSTVGGKISDVVVKRYIRKRNGERRPEDRLNSSLPSVLIILPLGTLLYAWSVQRKIGGMALPIIGSFIEGFGLMASFSGMNTYAAVKLKPLCLPDCFANSVTEVRPTHRTAVITGKYVIQYCFGAMSVGGLVPMIDGIGVGWAFTVTQGGADADPYVPVYTQCPRNLEIRAAKDGLSDEESSWRTRRAKQMMPNLEGYLKLVKITDFDINEYIDKLKEDDVPVVGLSVSGGGTQSGLGGLGVWKAFDARSDAAIAARTGGLTQLLSYITGLSGGGAVTVSLLAANNFTTTDNIQKTTNFSTSYAEGPDGNQTDFFNTIFENAGAKDEAGFPVSVADTFGQFWGTWLPENQLFSNYSDIANNGTAFAMGDAPMPVMCFAEVVPGKSPEIGKLMYPTLNTSNLFNLTAYEVTPYEFGSWAGGRVQAFIPTKYLGTSMSDGKPQNRSECVEGFDKLTLMQGTTTNAFTAWFIDSFYGVPIFAKRWLEKRQKANPDINDVPIPADEDDNPLVQLVNQTALYFDLTFNQSLWATYPNPFEDYNDDMKDVSELLLIDGSLSLDTNPLRPLIIPERKLDLIIVYEASSDAPNSWNNGTNLRHTALAASQGDIPFPEIPDVNTIVAQNLSFQPTFFGCNASEDTPLLLWLPNAPWTGYTNYSYTQSEFTSAQLDIAFENAFQVATYGNGSVDENWPACLACAAIKGSLRRVDINLPKQCDECFSKHCWNGTTSSRKATAADFDLKPRLDPGLTFEKWNSSDWYGESRTNGSSGDSKGDNSAGAKVGNNAIGLLLSVAAMVYIL
;
A
#
# COMPACT_ATOMS: atom_id res chain seq x y z
N MET A 1 -48.83 37.89 -75.16
CA MET A 1 -47.80 37.57 -76.17
C MET A 1 -47.30 36.17 -75.83
N SER A 2 -47.85 35.23 -76.58
CA SER A 2 -47.65 33.77 -76.75
C SER A 2 -46.36 33.09 -76.24
N GLU A 3 -46.53 32.17 -75.27
CA GLU A 3 -46.52 30.67 -75.40
C GLU A 3 -45.26 29.89 -75.87
N PRO A 4 -45.11 28.57 -75.59
CA PRO A 4 -45.05 27.88 -74.29
C PRO A 4 -44.03 26.69 -74.24
N MET A 5 -44.06 25.97 -73.11
CA MET A 5 -43.41 24.71 -72.69
C MET A 5 -43.38 23.53 -73.69
N SER A 6 -42.32 22.70 -73.66
CA SER A 6 -42.36 21.27 -74.07
C SER A 6 -41.34 20.37 -73.33
N GLU A 7 -41.72 19.10 -73.16
CA GLU A 7 -41.17 17.99 -72.36
C GLU A 7 -39.77 17.44 -72.76
N PRO A 8 -39.11 16.64 -71.90
CA PRO A 8 -37.81 16.02 -72.19
C PRO A 8 -37.94 14.67 -72.94
N LYS A 9 -37.12 14.49 -73.98
CA LYS A 9 -36.90 13.18 -74.63
C LYS A 9 -35.68 12.48 -74.06
N THR A 10 -35.86 11.20 -73.79
CA THR A 10 -34.88 10.18 -73.40
C THR A 10 -33.85 9.91 -74.51
N GLY A 11 -32.57 9.85 -74.13
CA GLY A 11 -31.44 9.55 -75.01
C GLY A 11 -30.25 8.96 -74.22
N THR A 12 -30.29 7.64 -74.07
CA THR A 12 -29.23 6.63 -73.78
C THR A 12 -27.86 7.05 -73.23
N ASP A 13 -27.52 6.49 -72.06
CA ASP A 13 -26.23 6.46 -71.34
C ASP A 13 -25.01 5.88 -72.12
N ALA A 14 -25.15 5.59 -73.42
CA ALA A 14 -24.10 4.98 -74.23
C ALA A 14 -23.08 5.99 -74.81
N GLU A 15 -23.43 7.27 -74.94
CA GLU A 15 -22.51 8.29 -75.48
C GLU A 15 -21.62 8.96 -74.41
N LEU A 16 -21.95 8.83 -73.13
CA LEU A 16 -21.13 9.36 -72.01
C LEU A 16 -20.01 8.41 -71.56
N GLN A 17 -20.00 7.15 -72.01
CA GLN A 17 -18.93 6.19 -71.72
C GLN A 17 -17.78 6.19 -72.73
N ALA A 18 -18.00 6.62 -73.98
CA ALA A 18 -16.96 6.63 -75.01
C ALA A 18 -15.95 7.80 -74.91
N ALA A 19 -16.26 8.86 -74.15
CA ALA A 19 -15.37 10.02 -73.96
C ALA A 19 -14.41 9.89 -72.77
N ARG A 20 -14.38 8.74 -72.08
CA ARG A 20 -13.53 8.51 -70.88
C ARG A 20 -12.29 7.64 -71.11
N GLU A 21 -12.03 7.19 -72.34
CA GLU A 21 -10.94 6.23 -72.63
C GLU A 21 -9.72 6.77 -73.40
N THR A 22 -9.61 8.08 -73.66
CA THR A 22 -8.44 8.62 -74.40
C THR A 22 -7.85 9.88 -73.76
N SER A 23 -7.29 9.73 -72.56
CA SER A 23 -6.17 10.57 -72.13
C SER A 23 -5.32 9.80 -71.12
N PRO A 24 -3.99 9.67 -71.33
CA PRO A 24 -3.13 9.15 -70.29
C PRO A 24 -3.26 10.06 -69.06
N PRO A 25 -3.27 9.50 -67.83
CA PRO A 25 -3.30 10.32 -66.63
C PRO A 25 -2.13 11.31 -66.68
N PRO A 26 -2.31 12.58 -66.28
CA PRO A 26 -1.24 13.55 -66.27
C PRO A 26 -0.10 12.97 -65.44
N GLU A 27 1.05 12.79 -66.07
CA GLU A 27 2.29 12.43 -65.39
C GLU A 27 2.51 13.50 -64.32
N VAL A 28 2.34 13.11 -63.05
CA VAL A 28 2.61 13.99 -61.91
C VAL A 28 4.11 14.23 -61.92
N ARG A 29 4.54 15.26 -62.65
CA ARG A 29 5.90 15.81 -62.55
C ARG A 29 6.10 16.18 -61.10
N ALA A 30 6.82 15.33 -60.38
CA ALA A 30 7.35 15.66 -59.08
C ALA A 30 8.17 16.94 -59.26
N ILE A 31 7.71 18.04 -58.67
CA ILE A 31 8.52 19.23 -58.48
C ILE A 31 9.81 18.74 -57.81
N ASP A 32 10.91 18.78 -58.56
CA ASP A 32 12.26 18.49 -58.12
C ASP A 32 12.53 19.31 -56.85
N ASP A 33 12.56 18.63 -55.69
CA ASP A 33 13.37 19.12 -54.58
C ASP A 33 14.80 18.92 -55.10
N ASP A 34 15.44 19.95 -55.67
CA ASP A 34 16.82 19.90 -56.17
C ASP A 34 17.77 19.42 -55.05
N VAL A 35 17.98 18.10 -54.97
CA VAL A 35 18.94 17.49 -54.06
C VAL A 35 20.32 17.73 -54.65
N VAL A 36 21.22 18.31 -53.87
CA VAL A 36 22.60 18.57 -54.27
C VAL A 36 23.25 17.27 -54.75
N SER A 37 23.87 17.28 -55.95
CA SER A 37 24.45 16.10 -56.60
C SER A 37 25.77 15.66 -55.96
N ILE A 38 25.68 15.05 -54.77
CA ILE A 38 26.81 14.39 -54.12
C ILE A 38 27.08 13.04 -54.83
N PRO A 39 28.34 12.65 -55.11
CA PRO A 39 28.66 11.36 -55.71
C PRO A 39 28.08 10.18 -54.90
N ASN A 40 27.52 9.17 -55.59
CA ASN A 40 26.84 8.03 -54.94
C ASN A 40 27.70 7.32 -53.89
N TRP A 41 29.00 7.12 -54.14
CA TRP A 41 29.92 6.50 -53.17
C TRP A 41 29.99 7.29 -51.86
N ARG A 42 29.98 8.63 -51.93
CA ARG A 42 30.02 9.52 -50.77
C ARG A 42 28.68 9.52 -50.02
N LYS A 43 27.54 9.39 -50.74
CA LYS A 43 26.21 9.22 -50.12
C LYS A 43 26.16 7.93 -49.26
N TRP A 44 26.69 6.82 -49.78
CA TRP A 44 26.73 5.54 -49.05
C TRP A 44 27.68 5.57 -47.85
N VAL A 45 28.85 6.22 -47.97
CA VAL A 45 29.76 6.39 -46.84
C VAL A 45 29.13 7.26 -45.75
N ILE A 46 28.45 8.35 -46.10
CA ILE A 46 27.73 9.18 -45.11
C ILE A 46 26.62 8.39 -44.42
N LEU A 47 25.87 7.58 -45.18
CA LEU A 47 24.88 6.67 -44.61
C LEU A 47 25.51 5.72 -43.59
N PHE A 48 26.67 5.12 -43.91
CA PHE A 48 27.39 4.26 -42.97
C PHE A 48 27.78 5.00 -41.69
N VAL A 49 28.33 6.22 -41.78
CA VAL A 49 28.70 7.02 -40.59
C VAL A 49 27.47 7.36 -39.74
N VAL A 50 26.37 7.72 -40.39
CA VAL A 50 25.11 8.03 -39.70
C VAL A 50 24.50 6.79 -39.06
N CYS A 51 24.65 5.60 -39.65
CA CYS A 51 24.24 4.31 -39.04
C CYS A 51 25.20 3.84 -37.94
N TRP A 52 26.46 4.29 -37.95
CA TRP A 52 27.44 3.93 -36.92
C TRP A 52 27.11 4.59 -35.58
N MET A 53 26.76 5.88 -35.54
CA MET A 53 26.57 6.62 -34.28
C MET A 53 25.45 6.15 -33.33
N PRO A 54 24.34 5.60 -33.81
CA PRO A 54 23.38 4.94 -32.93
C PRO A 54 23.97 3.79 -32.11
N LEU A 55 25.03 3.13 -32.61
CA LEU A 55 25.71 2.05 -31.88
C LEU A 55 26.36 2.53 -30.58
N PRO A 56 27.34 3.45 -30.56
CA PRO A 56 27.92 3.94 -29.31
C PRO A 56 26.87 4.60 -28.40
N MET A 57 25.92 5.34 -28.97
CA MET A 57 24.81 5.92 -28.20
C MET A 57 24.05 4.88 -27.37
N THR A 58 23.63 3.77 -27.98
CA THR A 58 22.85 2.73 -27.30
C THR A 58 23.72 1.87 -26.41
N PHE A 59 24.97 1.65 -26.80
CA PHE A 59 25.98 0.97 -26.00
C PHE A 59 26.23 1.70 -24.67
N TRP A 60 26.27 3.04 -24.68
CA TRP A 60 26.39 3.89 -23.50
C TRP A 60 25.35 3.62 -22.39
N SER A 61 24.08 3.36 -22.75
CA SER A 61 22.99 3.18 -21.79
C SER A 61 22.62 1.71 -21.52
N THR A 62 22.91 0.80 -22.45
CA THR A 62 22.40 -0.59 -22.37
C THR A 62 23.49 -1.65 -22.16
N ALA A 63 24.75 -1.39 -22.54
CA ALA A 63 25.81 -2.41 -22.43
C ALA A 63 26.17 -2.76 -20.97
N ILE A 64 25.89 -1.87 -20.03
CA ILE A 64 26.13 -2.10 -18.59
C ILE A 64 24.99 -2.88 -17.90
N MET A 65 23.79 -2.95 -18.50
CA MET A 65 22.64 -3.65 -17.90
C MET A 65 22.95 -5.09 -17.42
N PRO A 66 23.71 -5.92 -18.16
CA PRO A 66 24.11 -7.24 -17.69
C PRO A 66 25.25 -7.22 -16.67
N ALA A 67 25.96 -6.11 -16.48
CA ALA A 67 27.15 -5.99 -15.62
C ALA A 67 26.88 -5.25 -14.28
N THR A 68 25.61 -4.94 -13.99
CA THR A 68 25.23 -4.14 -12.82
C THR A 68 25.64 -4.76 -11.48
N ILE A 69 25.63 -6.09 -11.39
CA ILE A 69 26.04 -6.83 -10.18
C ILE A 69 27.55 -6.70 -9.94
N GLU A 70 28.36 -6.83 -10.99
CA GLU A 70 29.82 -6.69 -10.92
C GLU A 70 30.20 -5.26 -10.52
N VAL A 71 29.56 -4.26 -11.14
CA VAL A 71 29.80 -2.84 -10.84
C VAL A 71 29.47 -2.54 -9.38
N ALA A 72 28.32 -3.00 -8.90
CA ALA A 72 27.90 -2.81 -7.51
C ALA A 72 28.86 -3.49 -6.52
N SER A 73 29.35 -4.69 -6.85
CA SER A 73 30.30 -5.42 -6.01
C SER A 73 31.68 -4.76 -5.95
N GLU A 74 32.22 -4.27 -7.08
CA GLU A 74 33.56 -3.66 -7.14
C GLU A 74 33.58 -2.28 -6.50
N LEU A 75 32.51 -1.49 -6.65
CA LEU A 75 32.39 -0.15 -6.07
C LEU A 75 31.80 -0.15 -4.65
N ASN A 76 31.46 -1.32 -4.12
CA ASN A 76 30.85 -1.52 -2.79
C ASN A 76 29.62 -0.63 -2.55
N VAL A 77 28.67 -0.66 -3.49
CA VAL A 77 27.41 0.10 -3.44
C VAL A 77 26.21 -0.80 -3.70
N PRO A 78 25.01 -0.47 -3.19
CA PRO A 78 23.78 -1.20 -3.49
C PRO A 78 23.47 -1.23 -5.00
N LEU A 79 22.85 -2.32 -5.47
CA LEU A 79 22.38 -2.46 -6.87
C LEU A 79 21.41 -1.35 -7.27
N THR A 80 20.56 -0.92 -6.31
CA THR A 80 19.60 0.17 -6.51
C THR A 80 20.30 1.47 -6.89
N THR A 81 21.48 1.76 -6.32
CA THR A 81 22.27 2.94 -6.68
C THR A 81 22.69 2.92 -8.15
N ILE A 82 23.16 1.78 -8.66
CA ILE A 82 23.54 1.64 -10.08
C ILE A 82 22.32 1.81 -11.00
N SER A 83 21.17 1.23 -10.65
CA SER A 83 19.92 1.39 -11.40
C SER A 83 19.41 2.85 -11.39
N THR A 84 19.51 3.55 -10.25
CA THR A 84 19.18 4.98 -10.15
C THR A 84 20.09 5.84 -11.02
N VAL A 85 21.41 5.57 -11.03
CA VAL A 85 22.34 6.29 -11.90
C VAL A 85 22.02 6.01 -13.37
N ASN A 86 21.70 4.76 -13.73
CA ASN A 86 21.29 4.42 -15.08
C ASN A 86 20.01 5.17 -15.49
N ALA A 87 19.00 5.24 -14.61
CA ALA A 87 17.82 6.08 -14.84
C ALA A 87 18.18 7.55 -15.07
N GLY A 88 19.15 8.09 -14.31
CA GLY A 88 19.72 9.42 -14.53
C GLY A 88 20.35 9.61 -15.93
N VAL A 89 21.00 8.58 -16.49
CA VAL A 89 21.51 8.59 -17.87
C VAL A 89 20.38 8.70 -18.89
N PHE A 90 19.26 7.99 -18.68
CA PHE A 90 18.08 8.08 -19.53
C PHE A 90 17.41 9.46 -19.45
N VAL A 91 17.36 10.09 -18.28
CA VAL A 91 16.92 11.49 -18.13
C VAL A 91 17.85 12.43 -18.91
N ALA A 92 19.16 12.26 -18.81
CA ALA A 92 20.12 13.05 -19.60
C ALA A 92 19.94 12.84 -21.11
N GLN A 93 19.62 11.62 -21.55
CA GLN A 93 19.27 11.32 -22.94
C GLN A 93 17.99 12.05 -23.37
N ALA A 94 16.94 12.08 -22.53
CA ALA A 94 15.72 12.84 -22.83
C ALA A 94 16.00 14.33 -23.07
N LEU A 95 16.94 14.91 -22.32
CA LEU A 95 17.35 16.32 -22.45
C LEU A 95 18.30 16.60 -23.64
N SER A 96 18.86 15.56 -24.27
CA SER A 96 19.88 15.68 -25.32
C SER A 96 19.49 16.62 -26.46
N GLY A 97 18.26 16.46 -26.97
CA GLY A 97 17.76 17.29 -28.07
C GLY A 97 17.55 18.76 -27.69
N LEU A 98 17.32 19.06 -26.40
CA LEU A 98 17.16 20.44 -25.92
C LEU A 98 18.51 21.17 -25.82
N ILE A 99 19.61 20.43 -25.68
CA ILE A 99 20.98 20.98 -25.57
C ILE A 99 21.59 21.11 -26.97
N TRP A 100 21.64 20.02 -27.72
CA TRP A 100 22.43 19.97 -28.96
C TRP A 100 21.72 20.56 -30.17
N LEU A 101 20.38 20.64 -30.17
CA LEU A 101 19.64 21.28 -31.27
C LEU A 101 19.89 22.79 -31.32
N PRO A 102 19.77 23.58 -30.23
CA PRO A 102 20.18 24.99 -30.22
C PRO A 102 21.65 25.19 -30.62
N ILE A 103 22.57 24.37 -30.08
CA ILE A 103 24.00 24.41 -30.42
C ILE A 103 24.19 24.20 -31.93
N SER A 104 23.46 23.26 -32.55
CA SER A 104 23.51 23.02 -34.00
C SER A 104 23.10 24.23 -34.83
N THR A 105 22.19 25.07 -34.32
CA THR A 105 21.78 26.31 -35.00
C THR A 105 22.78 27.46 -34.83
N ILE A 106 23.54 27.48 -33.74
CA ILE A 106 24.52 28.53 -33.42
C ILE A 106 25.85 28.26 -34.12
N ILE A 107 26.47 27.09 -33.88
CA ILE A 107 27.82 26.76 -34.37
C ILE A 107 27.81 25.92 -35.65
N GLY A 108 26.62 25.52 -36.12
CA GLY A 108 26.42 24.69 -37.31
C GLY A 108 26.32 23.19 -36.98
N ARG A 109 25.56 22.46 -37.81
CA ARG A 109 25.22 21.05 -37.60
C ARG A 109 26.43 20.13 -37.48
N LYS A 110 27.42 20.25 -38.38
CA LYS A 110 28.64 19.43 -38.34
C LYS A 110 29.41 19.64 -37.03
N SER A 111 29.62 20.90 -36.61
CA SER A 111 30.35 21.22 -35.39
C SER A 111 29.65 20.71 -34.14
N ALA A 112 28.32 20.83 -34.08
CA ALA A 112 27.52 20.28 -32.98
C ALA A 112 27.57 18.75 -32.93
N TYR A 113 27.50 18.08 -34.09
CA TYR A 113 27.64 16.62 -34.19
C TYR A 113 29.00 16.13 -33.67
N LEU A 114 30.07 16.83 -34.04
CA LEU A 114 31.42 16.52 -33.58
C LEU A 114 31.62 16.80 -32.09
N ALA A 115 31.11 17.92 -31.61
CA ALA A 115 31.19 18.30 -30.19
C ALA A 115 30.42 17.31 -29.31
N ALA A 116 29.21 16.90 -29.70
CA ALA A 116 28.44 15.88 -28.99
C ALA A 116 29.19 14.56 -28.90
N ASN A 117 29.81 14.11 -30.00
CA ASN A 117 30.56 12.87 -30.01
C ASN A 117 31.89 12.96 -29.24
N ALA A 118 32.53 14.14 -29.23
CA ALA A 118 33.70 14.39 -28.41
C ALA A 118 33.36 14.33 -26.91
N VAL A 119 32.22 14.90 -26.49
CA VAL A 119 31.73 14.78 -25.10
C VAL A 119 31.50 13.32 -24.73
N LEU A 120 30.82 12.55 -25.58
CA LEU A 120 30.60 11.13 -25.36
C LEU A 120 31.93 10.36 -25.22
N CYS A 121 32.88 10.60 -26.12
CA CYS A 121 34.20 9.96 -26.11
C CYS A 121 35.02 10.29 -24.84
N LEU A 122 35.05 11.57 -24.42
CA LEU A 122 35.77 11.99 -23.22
C LEU A 122 35.13 11.41 -21.95
N CYS A 123 33.80 11.41 -21.86
CA CYS A 123 33.08 10.78 -20.77
C CYS A 123 33.32 9.26 -20.73
N ALA A 124 33.39 8.59 -21.88
CA ALA A 124 33.71 7.15 -21.96
C ALA A 124 35.10 6.82 -21.43
N ILE A 125 36.12 7.60 -21.84
CA ILE A 125 37.48 7.47 -21.31
C ILE A 125 37.48 7.68 -19.79
N GLY A 126 36.77 8.72 -19.32
CA GLY A 126 36.64 9.02 -17.90
C GLY A 126 35.97 7.90 -17.09
N CYS A 127 34.85 7.35 -17.58
CA CYS A 127 34.14 6.24 -16.93
C CYS A 127 34.99 4.97 -16.84
N ALA A 128 35.87 4.72 -17.82
CA ALA A 128 36.76 3.56 -17.81
C ALA A 128 37.82 3.63 -16.69
N VAL A 129 38.29 4.85 -16.36
CA VAL A 129 39.44 5.04 -15.44
C VAL A 129 39.07 5.51 -14.04
N VAL A 130 37.89 6.09 -13.84
CA VAL A 130 37.52 6.71 -12.56
C VAL A 130 37.29 5.68 -11.44
N PRO A 131 37.95 5.80 -10.28
CA PRO A 131 37.89 4.77 -9.24
C PRO A 131 36.68 4.91 -8.31
N ASN A 132 36.06 6.09 -8.22
CA ASN A 132 35.00 6.38 -7.26
C ASN A 132 33.61 6.45 -7.93
N MET A 133 32.57 6.05 -7.18
CA MET A 133 31.20 5.97 -7.66
C MET A 133 30.63 7.34 -8.08
N ALA A 134 30.91 8.41 -7.33
CA ALA A 134 30.38 9.74 -7.63
C ALA A 134 30.90 10.29 -8.97
N GLY A 135 32.20 10.12 -9.24
CA GLY A 135 32.85 10.49 -10.48
C GLY A 135 32.39 9.62 -11.66
N PHE A 136 32.24 8.31 -11.43
CA PHE A 136 31.63 7.40 -12.40
C PHE A 136 30.22 7.86 -12.78
N ALA A 137 29.34 8.05 -11.79
CA ALA A 137 27.96 8.48 -12.00
C ALA A 137 27.88 9.82 -12.74
N SER A 138 28.70 10.80 -12.34
CA SER A 138 28.71 12.12 -12.96
C SER A 138 29.09 12.05 -14.44
N LEU A 139 30.19 11.37 -14.77
CA LEU A 139 30.65 11.22 -16.15
C LEU A 139 29.66 10.42 -17.00
N TRP A 140 29.05 9.39 -16.41
CA TRP A 140 28.09 8.54 -17.08
C TRP A 140 26.80 9.30 -17.46
N VAL A 141 26.27 10.11 -16.53
CA VAL A 141 25.11 10.99 -16.79
C VAL A 141 25.44 12.08 -17.81
N ILE A 142 26.61 12.74 -17.71
CA ILE A 142 27.01 13.79 -18.64
C ILE A 142 27.11 13.24 -20.08
N GLY A 143 27.73 12.07 -20.28
CA GLY A 143 27.80 11.47 -21.61
C GLY A 143 26.43 11.11 -22.19
N GLY A 144 25.43 10.82 -21.33
CA GLY A 144 24.04 10.60 -21.73
C GLY A 144 23.42 11.78 -22.49
N THR A 145 23.87 13.01 -22.22
CA THR A 145 23.37 14.22 -22.90
C THR A 145 23.68 14.27 -24.40
N ALA A 146 24.62 13.48 -24.91
CA ALA A 146 24.97 13.47 -26.33
C ALA A 146 24.06 12.57 -27.19
N GLY A 147 23.47 11.51 -26.59
CA GLY A 147 22.94 10.36 -27.33
C GLY A 147 21.85 10.68 -28.36
N PRO A 148 20.59 10.95 -27.95
CA PRO A 148 19.46 11.10 -28.89
C PRO A 148 19.62 12.19 -29.95
N PHE A 149 20.51 13.15 -29.75
CA PHE A 149 20.87 14.11 -30.79
C PHE A 149 21.37 13.44 -32.08
N PHE A 150 22.12 12.34 -31.99
CA PHE A 150 22.57 11.60 -33.18
C PHE A 150 21.40 10.99 -33.96
N LEU A 151 20.33 10.59 -33.27
CA LEU A 151 19.11 10.07 -33.90
C LEU A 151 18.39 11.16 -34.70
N VAL A 152 18.26 12.34 -34.10
CA VAL A 152 17.62 13.50 -34.74
C VAL A 152 18.47 14.02 -35.90
N ALA A 153 19.75 14.28 -35.65
CA ALA A 153 20.68 14.80 -36.65
C ALA A 153 20.87 13.84 -37.82
N GLY A 154 20.99 12.53 -37.55
CA GLY A 154 21.12 11.50 -38.58
C GLY A 154 19.96 11.51 -39.57
N GLN A 155 18.72 11.55 -39.08
CA GLN A 155 17.53 11.63 -39.94
C GLN A 155 17.48 12.93 -40.75
N THR A 156 17.97 14.05 -40.21
CA THR A 156 18.06 15.32 -40.96
C THR A 156 19.17 15.30 -42.00
N ILE A 157 20.28 14.62 -41.77
CA ILE A 157 21.39 14.51 -42.74
C ILE A 157 20.98 13.62 -43.91
N LEU A 158 20.36 12.47 -43.64
CA LEU A 158 19.81 11.62 -44.70
C LEU A 158 18.71 12.33 -45.49
N ALA A 159 17.99 13.22 -44.81
CA ALA A 159 17.00 14.05 -45.44
C ALA A 159 17.60 14.97 -46.51
N ASP A 160 18.77 15.56 -46.26
CA ASP A 160 19.33 16.55 -47.17
C ASP A 160 20.10 15.93 -48.36
N ILE A 161 20.47 14.64 -48.28
CA ILE A 161 21.43 13.99 -49.21
C ILE A 161 20.76 12.99 -50.16
N PHE A 162 19.67 12.35 -49.73
CA PHE A 162 18.97 11.34 -50.52
C PHE A 162 17.67 11.89 -51.13
N ASP A 163 17.50 11.59 -52.42
CA ASP A 163 16.31 11.91 -53.20
C ASP A 163 15.05 11.29 -52.56
N PRO A 164 13.88 11.94 -52.62
CA PRO A 164 12.66 11.45 -51.97
C PRO A 164 12.30 9.99 -52.27
N THR A 165 12.67 9.49 -53.45
CA THR A 165 12.43 8.11 -53.92
C THR A 165 13.41 7.08 -53.33
N SER A 166 14.67 7.45 -53.10
CA SER A 166 15.73 6.56 -52.56
C SER A 166 15.95 6.73 -51.05
N ARG A 167 15.50 7.85 -50.48
CA ARG A 167 15.60 8.22 -49.05
C ARG A 167 14.93 7.20 -48.13
N GLY A 168 13.82 6.59 -48.54
CA GLY A 168 13.12 5.59 -47.73
C GLY A 168 14.00 4.41 -47.36
N THR A 169 14.76 3.89 -48.33
CA THR A 169 15.72 2.79 -48.12
C THR A 169 16.86 3.20 -47.19
N ALA A 170 17.41 4.40 -47.37
CA ALA A 170 18.49 4.93 -46.52
C ALA A 170 18.03 5.13 -45.06
N VAL A 171 16.83 5.68 -44.85
CA VAL A 171 16.22 5.80 -43.51
C VAL A 171 15.91 4.43 -42.91
N GLY A 172 15.55 3.45 -43.74
CA GLY A 172 15.37 2.05 -43.33
C GLY A 172 16.65 1.42 -42.77
N PHE A 173 17.79 1.56 -43.45
CA PHE A 173 19.08 1.09 -42.93
C PHE A 173 19.47 1.77 -41.62
N PHE A 174 19.24 3.08 -41.54
CA PHE A 174 19.49 3.85 -40.32
C PHE A 174 18.66 3.36 -39.14
N LEU A 175 17.33 3.26 -39.30
CA LEU A 175 16.47 2.77 -38.23
C LEU A 175 16.78 1.30 -37.87
N GLY A 176 17.10 0.46 -38.86
CA GLY A 176 17.54 -0.92 -38.63
C GLY A 176 18.82 -0.99 -37.77
N SER A 177 19.78 -0.10 -38.00
CA SER A 177 20.99 0.00 -37.17
C SER A 177 20.67 0.38 -35.73
N CYS A 178 19.79 1.36 -35.49
CA CYS A 178 19.37 1.77 -34.15
C CYS A 178 18.71 0.63 -33.37
N VAL A 179 17.88 -0.16 -34.05
CA VAL A 179 17.12 -1.27 -33.45
C VAL A 179 18.05 -2.43 -33.11
N SER A 180 18.98 -2.78 -34.02
CA SER A 180 20.00 -3.84 -33.80
C SER A 180 20.88 -3.54 -32.57
N ALA A 181 21.18 -2.26 -32.37
CA ALA A 181 22.11 -1.80 -31.36
C ALA A 181 21.63 -2.10 -29.93
N ASN A 182 20.33 -1.96 -29.67
CA ASN A 182 19.72 -2.19 -28.35
C ASN A 182 19.84 -3.63 -27.84
N SER A 183 20.20 -4.59 -28.69
CA SER A 183 20.36 -6.00 -28.31
C SER A 183 21.80 -6.47 -28.40
N ILE A 184 22.55 -5.95 -29.38
CA ILE A 184 23.98 -6.23 -29.52
C ILE A 184 24.75 -5.64 -28.33
N ALA A 185 24.37 -4.45 -27.84
CA ALA A 185 25.07 -3.78 -26.76
C ALA A 185 25.06 -4.56 -25.42
N PRO A 186 23.90 -4.97 -24.85
CA PRO A 186 23.89 -5.84 -23.67
C PRO A 186 24.63 -7.17 -23.90
N LEU A 187 24.48 -7.80 -25.07
CA LEU A 187 25.19 -9.05 -25.35
C LEU A 187 26.71 -8.86 -25.29
N ILE A 188 27.26 -7.84 -25.96
CA ILE A 188 28.70 -7.57 -25.92
C ILE A 188 29.15 -7.19 -24.49
N GLY A 189 28.36 -6.38 -23.78
CA GLY A 189 28.63 -6.05 -22.39
C GLY A 189 28.71 -7.27 -21.47
N SER A 190 27.84 -8.26 -21.68
CA SER A 190 27.86 -9.53 -20.94
C SER A 190 29.11 -10.37 -21.22
N VAL A 191 29.57 -10.39 -22.48
CA VAL A 191 30.82 -11.08 -22.87
C VAL A 191 32.02 -10.41 -22.20
N ILE A 192 32.10 -9.07 -22.28
CA ILE A 192 33.20 -8.29 -21.69
C ILE A 192 33.24 -8.50 -20.18
N ALA A 193 32.11 -8.37 -19.49
CA ALA A 193 32.03 -8.55 -18.03
C ALA A 193 32.33 -9.98 -17.56
N THR A 194 32.22 -10.98 -18.45
CA THR A 194 32.55 -12.38 -18.11
C THR A 194 34.05 -12.66 -18.20
N PHE A 195 34.73 -12.13 -19.22
CA PHE A 195 36.14 -12.44 -19.47
C PHE A 195 37.11 -11.35 -18.98
N THR A 196 36.62 -10.16 -18.68
CA THR A 196 37.42 -8.98 -18.29
C THR A 196 36.66 -8.13 -17.26
N SER A 197 37.16 -6.92 -16.94
CA SER A 197 36.46 -5.97 -16.07
C SER A 197 35.34 -5.23 -16.80
N TRP A 198 34.25 -4.91 -16.10
CA TRP A 198 33.16 -4.06 -16.60
C TRP A 198 33.65 -2.67 -17.07
N ARG A 199 34.80 -2.19 -16.58
CA ARG A 199 35.43 -0.94 -17.02
C ARG A 199 35.80 -0.96 -18.51
N VAL A 200 36.11 -2.15 -19.04
CA VAL A 200 36.45 -2.36 -20.46
C VAL A 200 35.24 -2.08 -21.35
N ILE A 201 34.00 -2.18 -20.85
CA ILE A 201 32.79 -1.77 -21.60
C ILE A 201 32.91 -0.31 -22.02
N PHE A 202 33.27 0.59 -21.09
CA PHE A 202 33.49 2.00 -21.39
C PHE A 202 34.75 2.27 -22.23
N GLY A 203 35.75 1.39 -22.15
CA GLY A 203 36.92 1.41 -23.03
C GLY A 203 36.57 1.09 -24.49
N VAL A 204 35.74 0.07 -24.72
CA VAL A 204 35.20 -0.26 -26.05
C VAL A 204 34.33 0.88 -26.59
N GLU A 205 33.50 1.47 -25.72
CA GLU A 205 32.69 2.63 -26.05
C GLU A 205 33.54 3.86 -26.44
N ALA A 206 34.64 4.12 -25.72
CA ALA A 206 35.61 5.15 -26.10
C ALA A 206 36.21 4.88 -27.49
N GLY A 207 36.54 3.63 -27.80
CA GLY A 207 37.03 3.23 -29.13
C GLY A 207 35.99 3.44 -30.24
N MET A 208 34.74 3.04 -30.00
CA MET A 208 33.63 3.19 -30.95
C MET A 208 33.28 4.65 -31.23
N SER A 209 33.22 5.47 -30.18
CA SER A 209 32.98 6.92 -30.28
C SER A 209 34.14 7.67 -30.93
N LEU A 210 35.40 7.29 -30.65
CA LEU A 210 36.59 7.84 -31.31
C LEU A 210 36.63 7.51 -32.81
N LEU A 211 36.38 6.26 -33.19
CA LEU A 211 36.27 5.86 -34.60
C LEU A 211 35.15 6.65 -35.27
N GLY A 212 34.00 6.75 -34.60
CA GLY A 212 32.90 7.57 -35.04
C GLY A 212 33.29 9.04 -35.24
N LEU A 213 34.11 9.60 -34.34
CA LEU A 213 34.54 10.99 -34.37
C LEU A 213 35.41 11.23 -35.60
N ILE A 214 36.37 10.35 -35.86
CA ILE A 214 37.23 10.39 -37.05
C ILE A 214 36.38 10.29 -38.32
N LEU A 215 35.47 9.32 -38.40
CA LEU A 215 34.59 9.16 -39.57
C LEU A 215 33.67 10.38 -39.78
N SER A 216 33.16 10.96 -38.70
CA SER A 216 32.32 12.16 -38.73
C SER A 216 33.10 13.41 -39.17
N LEU A 217 34.35 13.53 -38.73
CA LEU A 217 35.24 14.62 -39.13
C LEU A 217 35.48 14.59 -40.64
N LEU A 218 35.75 13.40 -41.19
CA LEU A 218 36.09 13.18 -42.58
C LEU A 218 34.89 13.28 -43.52
N PHE A 219 33.76 12.63 -43.19
CA PHE A 219 32.70 12.37 -44.18
C PHE A 219 31.43 13.21 -43.99
N ILE A 220 31.07 13.65 -42.77
CA ILE A 220 29.86 14.46 -42.57
C ILE A 220 30.06 15.83 -43.26
N PRO A 221 29.17 16.23 -44.19
CA PRO A 221 29.31 17.46 -44.94
C PRO A 221 28.98 18.68 -44.06
N ARG A 222 29.60 19.82 -44.35
CA ARG A 222 29.21 21.10 -43.72
C ARG A 222 27.84 21.51 -44.24
N SER A 223 27.01 22.16 -43.42
CA SER A 223 25.68 22.64 -43.85
C SER A 223 25.77 23.53 -45.09
N SER A 224 26.83 24.33 -45.23
CA SER A 224 27.11 25.14 -46.41
C SER A 224 27.36 24.37 -47.72
N GLU A 225 27.64 23.06 -47.64
CA GLU A 225 27.88 22.20 -48.81
C GLU A 225 26.59 21.56 -49.37
N VAL A 226 25.49 21.58 -48.59
CA VAL A 226 24.25 20.83 -48.90
C VAL A 226 23.01 21.73 -48.86
N GLU A 227 23.04 22.84 -48.13
CA GLU A 227 21.91 23.76 -47.99
C GLU A 227 21.78 24.67 -49.23
N ASN A 228 20.59 24.69 -49.85
CA ASN A 228 20.33 25.56 -50.99
C ASN A 228 20.48 27.04 -50.55
N PRO A 229 21.34 27.86 -51.19
CA PRO A 229 21.63 29.23 -50.75
C PRO A 229 20.38 30.11 -50.61
N LYS A 230 19.31 29.79 -51.34
CA LYS A 230 18.03 30.51 -51.31
C LYS A 230 17.15 30.20 -50.07
N LEU A 231 17.42 29.10 -49.36
CA LEU A 231 16.64 28.60 -48.22
C LEU A 231 17.40 28.64 -46.88
N ALA A 232 18.68 29.04 -46.89
CA ALA A 232 19.53 29.05 -45.71
C ALA A 232 19.11 30.14 -44.71
N LYS A 233 18.76 29.75 -43.48
CA LYS A 233 18.40 30.70 -42.41
C LYS A 233 19.66 31.40 -41.87
N PRO A 234 19.64 32.73 -41.64
CA PRO A 234 20.77 33.43 -41.04
C PRO A 234 21.04 32.91 -39.63
N ARG A 235 22.32 32.71 -39.30
CA ARG A 235 22.74 32.27 -37.96
C ARG A 235 22.50 33.38 -36.94
N PRO A 236 22.06 33.07 -35.71
CA PRO A 236 21.92 34.06 -34.64
C PRO A 236 23.29 34.66 -34.32
N ARG A 237 23.41 35.99 -34.37
CA ARG A 237 24.66 36.73 -34.10
C ARG A 237 24.59 37.60 -32.83
N THR A 238 23.38 37.89 -32.34
CA THR A 238 23.17 38.74 -31.17
C THR A 238 22.97 37.90 -29.90
N ARG A 239 23.42 38.38 -28.72
CA ARG A 239 23.20 37.69 -27.42
C ARG A 239 21.73 37.31 -27.19
N LYS A 240 20.79 38.20 -27.56
CA LYS A 240 19.34 37.96 -27.45
C LYS A 240 18.87 36.80 -28.35
N GLU A 241 19.40 36.69 -29.56
CA GLU A 241 19.06 35.62 -30.51
C GLU A 241 19.63 34.26 -30.08
N ILE A 242 20.83 34.27 -29.48
CA ILE A 242 21.47 33.08 -28.91
C ILE A 242 20.63 32.54 -27.73
N VAL A 243 20.23 33.41 -26.80
CA VAL A 243 19.36 33.02 -25.67
C VAL A 243 18.00 32.53 -26.18
N GLN A 244 17.42 33.17 -27.19
CA GLN A 244 16.18 32.73 -27.82
C GLN A 244 16.31 31.39 -28.56
N ALA A 245 17.51 31.00 -29.01
CA ALA A 245 17.74 29.71 -29.65
C ALA A 245 17.60 28.53 -28.67
N PHE A 246 17.95 28.74 -27.39
CA PHE A 246 17.80 27.76 -26.31
C PHE A 246 16.39 27.69 -25.72
N ASN A 247 15.41 28.42 -26.26
CA ASN A 247 14.04 28.36 -25.78
C ASN A 247 13.40 26.98 -26.04
N PRO A 248 13.12 26.17 -25.00
CA PRO A 248 12.60 24.81 -25.17
C PRO A 248 11.12 24.78 -25.59
N MET A 249 10.42 25.91 -25.49
CA MET A 249 9.00 26.02 -25.91
C MET A 249 8.80 25.66 -27.37
N ARG A 250 9.83 25.73 -28.24
CA ARG A 250 9.72 25.27 -29.63
C ARG A 250 9.42 23.78 -29.75
N VAL A 251 9.92 22.97 -28.81
CA VAL A 251 9.69 21.53 -28.71
C VAL A 251 8.39 21.27 -27.96
N PHE A 252 8.22 21.88 -26.79
CA PHE A 252 7.04 21.67 -25.95
C PHE A 252 5.74 22.20 -26.56
N SER A 253 5.78 23.27 -27.36
CA SER A 253 4.59 23.77 -28.08
C SER A 253 4.01 22.77 -29.06
N GLN A 254 4.76 21.72 -29.45
CA GLN A 254 4.22 20.65 -30.30
C GLN A 254 3.29 19.71 -29.52
N TYR A 255 3.34 19.70 -28.18
CA TYR A 255 2.46 18.89 -27.33
C TYR A 255 1.06 19.47 -27.18
N ALA A 256 0.87 20.76 -27.47
CA ALA A 256 -0.46 21.38 -27.54
C ALA A 256 -1.39 20.75 -28.60
N TYR A 257 -0.85 19.90 -29.47
CA TYR A 257 -1.61 19.15 -30.47
C TYR A 257 -1.92 17.73 -29.96
N PRO A 258 -3.20 17.40 -29.69
CA PRO A 258 -3.60 16.13 -29.07
C PRO A 258 -3.08 14.89 -29.81
N LYS A 259 -3.13 14.89 -31.14
CA LYS A 259 -2.67 13.74 -31.96
C LYS A 259 -1.17 13.47 -31.81
N VAL A 260 -0.36 14.50 -31.62
CA VAL A 260 1.10 14.39 -31.51
C VAL A 260 1.50 13.92 -30.12
N ILE A 261 0.90 14.49 -29.08
CA ILE A 261 1.19 14.07 -27.70
C ILE A 261 0.74 12.62 -27.45
N ILE A 262 -0.44 12.20 -27.94
CA ILE A 262 -0.91 10.80 -27.82
C ILE A 262 0.07 9.84 -28.50
N ALA A 263 0.53 10.16 -29.71
CA ALA A 263 1.50 9.32 -30.41
C ALA A 263 2.87 9.25 -29.68
N ASN A 264 3.29 10.35 -29.06
CA ASN A 264 4.54 10.38 -28.29
C ASN A 264 4.41 9.63 -26.96
N ILE A 265 3.27 9.71 -26.27
CA ILE A 265 2.97 8.93 -25.06
C ILE A 265 2.93 7.43 -25.39
N ALA A 266 2.31 7.04 -26.51
CA ALA A 266 2.36 5.66 -26.99
C ALA A 266 3.79 5.17 -27.24
N CYS A 267 4.65 6.02 -27.83
CA CYS A 267 6.09 5.72 -27.94
C CYS A 267 6.80 5.67 -26.57
N GLY A 268 6.32 6.43 -25.58
CA GLY A 268 6.73 6.38 -24.18
C GLY A 268 6.50 5.01 -23.57
N PHE A 269 5.27 4.51 -23.59
CA PHE A 269 4.93 3.18 -23.09
C PHE A 269 5.69 2.05 -23.80
N LEU A 270 5.83 2.13 -25.13
CA LEU A 270 6.70 1.21 -25.86
C LEU A 270 8.17 1.30 -25.39
N GLY A 271 8.66 2.50 -25.10
CA GLY A 271 9.99 2.70 -24.52
C GLY A 271 10.12 2.09 -23.13
N PHE A 272 9.11 2.27 -22.28
CA PHE A 272 9.04 1.68 -20.95
C PHE A 272 9.17 0.16 -21.02
N ASN A 273 8.34 -0.49 -21.85
CA ASN A 273 8.37 -1.95 -22.01
C ASN A 273 9.70 -2.43 -22.62
N GLN A 274 10.24 -1.71 -23.62
CA GLN A 274 11.53 -2.05 -24.25
C GLN A 274 12.67 -2.12 -23.24
N TYR A 275 12.85 -1.06 -22.46
CA TYR A 275 13.95 -0.98 -21.49
C TYR A 275 13.66 -1.81 -20.23
N GLY A 276 12.39 -2.11 -19.96
CA GLY A 276 11.98 -3.00 -18.88
C GLY A 276 12.35 -4.45 -19.16
N LEU A 277 12.05 -4.91 -20.39
CA LEU A 277 12.48 -6.21 -20.87
C LEU A 277 14.02 -6.35 -20.80
N LEU A 278 14.76 -5.36 -21.29
CA LEU A 278 16.22 -5.43 -21.34
C LEU A 278 16.89 -5.34 -19.96
N SER A 279 16.41 -4.49 -19.06
CA SER A 279 17.02 -4.29 -17.74
C SER A 279 16.73 -5.44 -16.77
N SER A 280 15.58 -6.11 -16.91
CA SER A 280 15.14 -7.15 -15.97
C SER A 280 15.74 -8.53 -16.22
N ILE A 281 16.24 -8.84 -17.43
CA ILE A 281 16.67 -10.20 -17.83
C ILE A 281 17.55 -10.86 -16.78
N ARG A 282 18.60 -10.19 -16.31
CA ARG A 282 19.52 -10.82 -15.33
C ARG A 282 18.88 -11.03 -13.96
N ARG A 283 18.05 -10.09 -13.51
CA ARG A 283 17.36 -10.17 -12.21
C ARG A 283 16.29 -11.27 -12.20
N VAL A 284 15.64 -11.48 -13.34
CA VAL A 284 14.48 -12.36 -13.49
C VAL A 284 14.87 -13.78 -13.92
N ILE A 285 15.81 -13.91 -14.86
CA ILE A 285 16.21 -15.19 -15.45
C ILE A 285 17.27 -15.92 -14.59
N ASN A 286 18.20 -15.20 -13.94
CA ASN A 286 19.27 -15.85 -13.19
C ASN A 286 18.77 -16.67 -12.00
N PRO A 287 17.86 -16.16 -11.14
CA PRO A 287 17.29 -16.96 -10.06
C PRO A 287 16.40 -18.08 -10.58
N ARG A 288 15.78 -17.91 -11.76
CA ARG A 288 14.89 -18.93 -12.34
C ARG A 288 15.64 -20.17 -12.84
N PHE A 289 16.82 -19.97 -13.45
CA PHE A 289 17.60 -21.03 -14.12
C PHE A 289 18.98 -21.26 -13.51
N ASN A 290 19.28 -20.65 -12.35
CA ASN A 290 20.56 -20.75 -11.65
C ASN A 290 21.78 -20.35 -12.51
N LEU A 291 21.64 -19.27 -13.27
CA LEU A 291 22.69 -18.76 -14.15
C LEU A 291 23.72 -17.97 -13.34
N THR A 292 24.97 -18.44 -13.32
CA THR A 292 26.04 -17.85 -12.51
C THR A 292 26.93 -16.87 -13.26
N THR A 293 26.99 -16.95 -14.60
CA THR A 293 27.89 -16.10 -15.42
C THR A 293 27.12 -15.02 -16.17
N PRO A 294 27.67 -13.79 -16.31
CA PRO A 294 27.03 -12.75 -17.12
C PRO A 294 26.76 -13.20 -18.56
N LEU A 295 27.67 -13.96 -19.17
CA LEU A 295 27.54 -14.52 -20.52
C LEU A 295 26.30 -15.40 -20.66
N SER A 296 26.04 -16.29 -19.70
CA SER A 296 24.88 -17.19 -19.75
C SER A 296 23.55 -16.43 -19.73
N SER A 297 23.46 -15.36 -18.94
CA SER A 297 22.33 -14.42 -18.96
C SER A 297 22.29 -13.59 -20.23
N GLY A 298 23.47 -13.20 -20.74
CA GLY A 298 23.66 -12.38 -21.92
C GLY A 298 23.06 -12.98 -23.20
N LEU A 299 23.09 -14.31 -23.32
CA LEU A 299 22.50 -15.02 -24.46
C LEU A 299 20.98 -14.80 -24.58
N PHE A 300 20.28 -14.50 -23.47
CA PHE A 300 18.84 -14.21 -23.50
C PHE A 300 18.49 -12.91 -24.22
N TYR A 301 19.45 -11.99 -24.44
CA TYR A 301 19.23 -10.77 -25.24
C TYR A 301 19.09 -11.06 -26.75
N LEU A 302 19.49 -12.23 -27.23
CA LEU A 302 19.38 -12.62 -28.65
C LEU A 302 17.91 -12.78 -29.09
N ALA A 303 17.06 -13.30 -28.19
CA ALA A 303 15.65 -13.53 -28.48
C ALA A 303 14.86 -12.22 -28.71
N PRO A 304 14.83 -11.26 -27.77
CA PRO A 304 14.19 -9.97 -28.03
C PRO A 304 14.89 -9.21 -29.16
N GLY A 305 16.21 -9.35 -29.33
CA GLY A 305 16.93 -8.67 -30.41
C GLY A 305 16.63 -9.16 -31.82
N SER A 306 16.49 -10.47 -32.00
CA SER A 306 16.02 -11.02 -33.28
C SER A 306 14.55 -10.62 -33.55
N GLY A 307 13.72 -10.60 -32.50
CA GLY A 307 12.37 -10.05 -32.56
C GLY A 307 12.35 -8.58 -32.99
N PHE A 308 13.20 -7.74 -32.40
CA PHE A 308 13.34 -6.33 -32.74
C PHE A 308 13.68 -6.11 -34.23
N LEU A 309 14.66 -6.86 -34.75
CA LEU A 309 15.10 -6.80 -36.14
C LEU A 309 13.99 -7.20 -37.12
N ILE A 310 13.37 -8.35 -36.88
CA ILE A 310 12.31 -8.87 -37.75
C ILE A 310 11.07 -7.96 -37.65
N GLY A 311 10.69 -7.54 -36.45
CA GLY A 311 9.57 -6.64 -36.20
C GLY A 311 9.73 -5.29 -36.92
N SER A 312 10.93 -4.71 -36.92
CA SER A 312 11.17 -3.44 -37.63
C SER A 312 11.03 -3.58 -39.15
N THR A 313 11.59 -4.64 -39.72
CA THR A 313 11.54 -4.86 -41.18
C THR A 313 10.13 -5.22 -41.66
N VAL A 314 9.43 -6.09 -40.93
CA VAL A 314 8.07 -6.53 -41.24
C VAL A 314 7.07 -5.39 -40.98
N GLY A 315 7.15 -4.73 -39.82
CA GLY A 315 6.28 -3.60 -39.47
C GLY A 315 6.40 -2.43 -40.43
N GLY A 316 7.61 -2.10 -40.89
CA GLY A 316 7.82 -1.10 -41.94
C GLY A 316 7.12 -1.45 -43.26
N LYS A 317 7.26 -2.70 -43.74
CA LYS A 317 6.59 -3.18 -44.96
C LYS A 317 5.07 -3.16 -44.82
N ILE A 318 4.54 -3.62 -43.69
CA ILE A 318 3.10 -3.60 -43.41
C ILE A 318 2.59 -2.16 -43.38
N SER A 319 3.32 -1.23 -42.76
CA SER A 319 2.98 0.19 -42.74
C SER A 319 2.80 0.76 -44.15
N ASP A 320 3.72 0.47 -45.06
CA ASP A 320 3.63 0.97 -46.44
C ASP A 320 2.49 0.32 -47.23
N VAL A 321 2.21 -0.97 -47.02
CA VAL A 321 1.07 -1.66 -47.65
C VAL A 321 -0.26 -1.07 -47.17
N VAL A 322 -0.40 -0.86 -45.86
CA VAL A 322 -1.60 -0.29 -45.24
C VAL A 322 -1.85 1.11 -45.78
N VAL A 323 -0.84 1.98 -45.82
CA VAL A 323 -0.97 3.32 -46.39
C VAL A 323 -1.43 3.28 -47.84
N LYS A 324 -0.79 2.46 -48.69
CA LYS A 324 -1.21 2.31 -50.10
C LYS A 324 -2.66 1.85 -50.23
N ARG A 325 -3.11 0.96 -49.34
CA ARG A 325 -4.50 0.47 -49.30
C ARG A 325 -5.48 1.59 -48.94
N TYR A 326 -5.18 2.40 -47.92
CA TYR A 326 -6.05 3.51 -47.51
C TYR A 326 -6.09 4.65 -48.55
N ILE A 327 -4.97 4.95 -49.22
CA ILE A 327 -4.91 5.90 -50.33
C ILE A 327 -5.82 5.45 -51.49
N ARG A 328 -5.77 4.16 -51.86
CA ARG A 328 -6.66 3.61 -52.90
C ARG A 328 -8.13 3.67 -52.51
N LYS A 329 -8.46 3.39 -51.25
CA LYS A 329 -9.84 3.47 -50.73
C LYS A 329 -10.40 4.89 -50.76
N ARG A 330 -9.55 5.92 -50.75
CA ARG A 330 -9.93 7.34 -50.74
C ARG A 330 -9.57 8.07 -52.05
N ASN A 331 -9.57 7.37 -53.19
CA ASN A 331 -9.33 7.95 -54.51
C ASN A 331 -8.06 8.83 -54.61
N GLY A 332 -6.99 8.47 -53.90
CA GLY A 332 -5.69 9.18 -53.97
C GLY A 332 -5.40 10.14 -52.81
N GLU A 333 -6.35 10.40 -51.90
CA GLU A 333 -6.12 11.27 -50.74
C GLU A 333 -5.18 10.59 -49.70
N ARG A 334 -4.08 11.27 -49.34
CA ARG A 334 -3.07 10.75 -48.38
C ARG A 334 -3.22 11.40 -47.00
N ARG A 335 -3.54 10.61 -45.98
CA ARG A 335 -3.52 11.05 -44.57
C ARG A 335 -2.34 10.44 -43.80
N PRO A 336 -1.58 11.23 -43.02
CA PRO A 336 -0.47 10.71 -42.21
C PRO A 336 -0.90 9.64 -41.19
N GLU A 337 -2.11 9.76 -40.65
CA GLU A 337 -2.66 8.87 -39.61
C GLU A 337 -2.90 7.44 -40.10
N ASP A 338 -3.08 7.23 -41.41
CA ASP A 338 -3.28 5.89 -41.97
C ASP A 338 -2.10 4.94 -41.67
N ARG A 339 -0.91 5.49 -41.35
CA ARG A 339 0.25 4.73 -40.89
C ARG A 339 0.05 4.11 -39.50
N LEU A 340 -0.67 4.77 -38.60
CA LEU A 340 -0.87 4.27 -37.23
C LEU A 340 -1.75 3.02 -37.21
N ASN A 341 -2.67 2.89 -38.17
CA ASN A 341 -3.52 1.70 -38.34
C ASN A 341 -2.70 0.41 -38.58
N SER A 342 -1.47 0.53 -39.11
CA SER A 342 -0.58 -0.62 -39.28
C SER A 342 0.03 -1.13 -37.98
N SER A 343 0.15 -0.28 -36.96
CA SER A 343 0.72 -0.62 -35.66
C SER A 343 -0.32 -1.21 -34.70
N LEU A 344 -1.62 -0.95 -34.89
CA LEU A 344 -2.68 -1.39 -33.96
C LEU A 344 -2.67 -2.90 -33.65
N PRO A 345 -2.58 -3.82 -34.64
CA PRO A 345 -2.53 -5.26 -34.32
C PRO A 345 -1.28 -5.65 -33.53
N SER A 346 -0.17 -4.96 -33.77
CA SER A 346 1.08 -5.23 -33.07
C SER A 346 1.03 -4.74 -31.63
N VAL A 347 0.42 -3.57 -31.38
CA VAL A 347 0.25 -2.99 -30.04
C VAL A 347 -0.80 -3.72 -29.21
N LEU A 348 -1.93 -4.10 -29.79
CA LEU A 348 -3.08 -4.61 -29.03
C LEU A 348 -3.09 -6.13 -28.87
N ILE A 349 -2.38 -6.86 -29.74
CA ILE A 349 -2.45 -8.33 -29.75
C ILE A 349 -1.06 -8.92 -29.55
N ILE A 350 -0.13 -8.61 -30.46
CA ILE A 350 1.15 -9.31 -30.51
C ILE A 350 2.04 -8.96 -29.31
N LEU A 351 2.13 -7.67 -28.98
CA LEU A 351 2.92 -7.19 -27.85
C LEU A 351 2.39 -7.73 -26.50
N PRO A 352 1.10 -7.55 -26.13
CA PRO A 352 0.56 -8.10 -24.89
C PRO A 352 0.71 -9.62 -24.79
N LEU A 353 0.46 -10.35 -25.88
CA LEU A 353 0.65 -11.80 -25.90
C LEU A 353 2.10 -12.19 -25.61
N GLY A 354 3.07 -11.50 -26.24
CA GLY A 354 4.49 -11.74 -26.00
C GLY A 354 4.89 -11.45 -24.56
N THR A 355 4.48 -10.30 -24.03
CA THR A 355 4.77 -9.87 -22.65
C THR A 355 4.16 -10.83 -21.63
N LEU A 356 2.88 -11.24 -21.81
CA LEU A 356 2.22 -12.19 -20.93
C LEU A 356 2.92 -13.56 -20.95
N LEU A 357 3.27 -14.05 -22.15
CA LEU A 357 4.01 -15.31 -22.30
C LEU A 357 5.38 -15.23 -21.63
N TYR A 358 6.11 -14.12 -21.77
CA TYR A 358 7.40 -13.94 -21.11
C TYR A 358 7.26 -13.84 -19.58
N ALA A 359 6.46 -12.90 -19.09
CA ALA A 359 6.41 -12.56 -17.68
C ALA A 359 5.79 -13.65 -16.81
N TRP A 360 4.67 -14.23 -17.24
CA TRP A 360 3.98 -15.29 -16.48
C TRP A 360 4.70 -16.63 -16.56
N SER A 361 5.37 -16.94 -17.70
CA SER A 361 6.20 -18.15 -17.75
C SER A 361 7.36 -18.09 -16.77
N VAL A 362 7.95 -16.91 -16.55
CA VAL A 362 8.99 -16.75 -15.54
C VAL A 362 8.41 -16.78 -14.12
N GLN A 363 7.34 -16.04 -13.82
CA GLN A 363 6.75 -16.02 -12.46
C GLN A 363 6.21 -17.39 -12.03
N ARG A 364 5.38 -18.04 -12.86
CA ARG A 364 4.79 -19.35 -12.55
C ARG A 364 5.75 -20.51 -12.81
N LYS A 365 6.97 -20.24 -13.29
CA LYS A 365 8.01 -21.23 -13.57
C LYS A 365 7.61 -22.29 -14.62
N ILE A 366 6.76 -21.96 -15.58
CA ILE A 366 6.21 -22.88 -16.59
C ILE A 366 7.02 -22.85 -17.89
N GLY A 367 7.10 -23.96 -18.61
CA GLY A 367 7.58 -24.00 -20.01
C GLY A 367 9.10 -24.01 -20.21
N GLY A 368 9.86 -24.29 -19.15
CA GLY A 368 11.33 -24.39 -19.21
C GLY A 368 12.00 -23.11 -19.70
N MET A 369 13.18 -23.22 -20.34
CA MET A 369 13.85 -22.06 -20.96
C MET A 369 13.19 -21.61 -22.28
N ALA A 370 12.52 -22.53 -22.98
CA ALA A 370 11.98 -22.26 -24.32
C ALA A 370 10.85 -21.22 -24.29
N LEU A 371 9.92 -21.31 -23.33
CA LEU A 371 8.75 -20.45 -23.29
C LEU A 371 9.09 -18.97 -23.04
N PRO A 372 9.96 -18.59 -22.05
CA PRO A 372 10.42 -17.20 -21.91
C PRO A 372 11.20 -16.69 -23.13
N ILE A 373 11.98 -17.54 -23.79
CA ILE A 373 12.73 -17.18 -25.00
C ILE A 373 11.78 -16.86 -26.15
N ILE A 374 10.76 -17.70 -26.36
CA ILE A 374 9.74 -17.47 -27.40
C ILE A 374 8.89 -16.24 -27.05
N GLY A 375 8.49 -16.09 -25.78
CA GLY A 375 7.74 -14.93 -25.29
C GLY A 375 8.47 -13.61 -25.53
N SER A 376 9.74 -13.52 -25.12
CA SER A 376 10.58 -12.33 -25.32
C SER A 376 10.86 -12.02 -26.80
N PHE A 377 10.92 -13.04 -27.67
CA PHE A 377 10.97 -12.84 -29.12
C PHE A 377 9.68 -12.22 -29.67
N ILE A 378 8.52 -12.75 -29.28
CA ILE A 378 7.20 -12.24 -29.72
C ILE A 378 6.98 -10.82 -29.20
N GLU A 379 7.31 -10.56 -27.94
CA GLU A 379 7.29 -9.24 -27.32
C GLU A 379 8.17 -8.26 -28.10
N GLY A 380 9.42 -8.64 -28.39
CA GLY A 380 10.33 -7.82 -29.18
C GLY A 380 9.81 -7.54 -30.59
N PHE A 381 9.25 -8.55 -31.26
CA PHE A 381 8.62 -8.37 -32.57
C PHE A 381 7.46 -7.38 -32.53
N GLY A 382 6.53 -7.56 -31.58
CA GLY A 382 5.38 -6.67 -31.41
C GLY A 382 5.79 -5.23 -31.12
N LEU A 383 6.79 -5.05 -30.26
CA LEU A 383 7.32 -3.76 -29.86
C LEU A 383 7.93 -2.98 -31.04
N MET A 384 8.80 -3.62 -31.84
CA MET A 384 9.45 -2.94 -32.97
C MET A 384 8.57 -2.78 -34.20
N ALA A 385 7.63 -3.70 -34.43
CA ALA A 385 6.60 -3.51 -35.45
C ALA A 385 5.74 -2.28 -35.13
N SER A 386 5.41 -2.09 -33.85
CA SER A 386 4.67 -0.93 -33.36
C SER A 386 5.47 0.37 -33.53
N PHE A 387 6.73 0.39 -33.09
CA PHE A 387 7.63 1.55 -33.24
C PHE A 387 7.83 1.97 -34.70
N SER A 388 7.81 1.03 -35.65
CA SER A 388 8.05 1.34 -37.07
C SER A 388 6.97 2.25 -37.66
N GLY A 389 5.69 2.01 -37.35
CA GLY A 389 4.60 2.88 -37.78
C GLY A 389 4.63 4.26 -37.10
N MET A 390 4.92 4.31 -35.79
CA MET A 390 4.93 5.56 -35.01
C MET A 390 6.15 6.44 -35.31
N ASN A 391 7.35 5.85 -35.45
CA ASN A 391 8.56 6.56 -35.87
C ASN A 391 8.37 7.23 -37.24
N THR A 392 7.71 6.52 -38.15
CA THR A 392 7.44 7.03 -39.50
C THR A 392 6.39 8.14 -39.46
N TYR A 393 5.35 8.02 -38.62
CA TYR A 393 4.33 9.06 -38.40
C TYR A 393 4.96 10.39 -37.94
N ALA A 394 5.83 10.36 -36.94
CA ALA A 394 6.55 11.53 -36.42
C ALA A 394 7.49 12.19 -37.46
N ALA A 395 7.87 11.44 -38.50
CA ALA A 395 8.81 11.88 -39.52
C ALA A 395 8.17 12.38 -40.83
N VAL A 396 6.84 12.32 -41.03
CA VAL A 396 6.19 12.68 -42.31
C VAL A 396 6.20 14.19 -42.58
N LYS A 397 6.66 14.58 -43.78
CA LYS A 397 6.48 15.92 -44.40
C LYS A 397 5.27 15.84 -45.34
N LEU A 398 4.27 16.72 -45.18
CA LEU A 398 3.21 16.93 -46.18
C LEU A 398 3.49 18.21 -46.97
N LYS A 399 3.19 18.19 -48.28
CA LYS A 399 3.27 19.36 -49.15
C LYS A 399 1.92 20.09 -49.05
N PRO A 400 1.89 21.42 -48.87
CA PRO A 400 0.65 22.15 -48.98
C PRO A 400 0.22 22.10 -50.45
N LEU A 401 -0.88 21.41 -50.75
CA LEU A 401 -1.52 21.50 -52.05
C LEU A 401 -2.44 22.74 -51.99
N CYS A 402 -1.91 23.90 -52.39
CA CYS A 402 -2.73 25.10 -52.53
C CYS A 402 -3.68 24.95 -53.72
N LEU A 403 -4.98 25.07 -53.46
CA LEU A 403 -5.96 25.69 -54.37
C LEU A 403 -6.55 26.89 -53.61
N PRO A 404 -6.72 28.07 -54.25
CA PRO A 404 -7.33 29.22 -53.60
C PRO A 404 -8.84 28.98 -53.47
N ASP A 405 -9.44 29.52 -52.42
CA ASP A 405 -10.88 29.58 -52.16
C ASP A 405 -11.53 28.34 -51.51
N CYS A 406 -11.25 28.12 -50.23
CA CYS A 406 -12.25 27.60 -49.28
C CYS A 406 -11.91 28.03 -47.84
N PHE A 407 -12.81 28.84 -47.26
CA PHE A 407 -12.82 29.25 -45.87
C PHE A 407 -13.20 28.08 -44.94
N ALA A 408 -12.55 28.03 -43.78
CA ALA A 408 -12.95 27.36 -42.54
C ALA A 408 -13.11 25.81 -42.55
N ASN A 409 -12.40 25.18 -41.60
CA ASN A 409 -12.57 23.79 -41.14
C ASN A 409 -12.08 22.67 -42.08
N SER A 410 -10.76 22.61 -42.31
CA SER A 410 -10.09 21.38 -42.76
C SER A 410 -8.78 21.15 -42.00
N VAL A 411 -8.85 20.18 -41.07
CA VAL A 411 -7.72 19.71 -40.26
C VAL A 411 -6.77 18.90 -41.15
N THR A 412 -5.75 19.57 -41.68
CA THR A 412 -4.49 19.00 -42.17
C THR A 412 -3.44 20.08 -41.84
N GLU A 413 -2.28 19.88 -41.22
CA GLU A 413 -1.16 19.00 -41.57
C GLU A 413 -0.12 19.02 -40.42
N VAL A 414 0.66 17.95 -40.25
CA VAL A 414 1.91 17.97 -39.47
C VAL A 414 2.89 18.93 -40.17
N ARG A 415 3.17 20.08 -39.53
CA ARG A 415 3.88 21.22 -40.12
C ARG A 415 5.29 20.85 -40.64
N PRO A 416 5.60 21.11 -41.93
CA PRO A 416 6.94 20.88 -42.50
C PRO A 416 8.06 21.68 -41.84
N THR A 417 7.74 22.83 -41.24
CA THR A 417 8.70 23.80 -40.68
C THR A 417 9.25 23.43 -39.30
N HIS A 418 8.67 22.43 -38.61
CA HIS A 418 9.04 22.04 -37.24
C HIS A 418 9.37 20.54 -37.09
N ARG A 419 9.69 19.83 -38.17
CA ARG A 419 9.99 18.38 -38.17
C ARG A 419 10.98 17.96 -37.08
N THR A 420 12.06 18.72 -36.92
CA THR A 420 13.10 18.44 -35.91
C THR A 420 12.59 18.59 -34.47
N ALA A 421 11.65 19.52 -34.23
CA ALA A 421 11.04 19.71 -32.92
C ALA A 421 10.07 18.58 -32.55
N VAL A 422 9.29 18.07 -33.52
CA VAL A 422 8.38 16.93 -33.31
C VAL A 422 9.16 15.65 -32.99
N ILE A 423 10.22 15.35 -33.75
CA ILE A 423 11.09 14.18 -33.50
C ILE A 423 11.81 14.31 -32.16
N THR A 424 12.28 15.51 -31.80
CA THR A 424 12.89 15.77 -30.49
C THR A 424 11.88 15.53 -29.37
N GLY A 425 10.65 16.06 -29.49
CA GLY A 425 9.59 15.87 -28.51
C GLY A 425 9.22 14.39 -28.31
N LYS A 426 9.29 13.57 -29.36
CA LYS A 426 9.12 12.12 -29.24
C LYS A 426 10.20 11.48 -28.37
N TYR A 427 11.48 11.75 -28.66
CA TYR A 427 12.58 11.14 -27.90
C TYR A 427 12.62 11.62 -26.45
N VAL A 428 12.24 12.87 -26.16
CA VAL A 428 12.06 13.36 -24.78
C VAL A 428 11.13 12.43 -24.01
N ILE A 429 9.90 12.18 -24.51
CA ILE A 429 8.93 11.32 -23.82
C ILE A 429 9.43 9.86 -23.76
N GLN A 430 9.96 9.34 -24.85
CA GLN A 430 10.44 7.96 -24.93
C GLN A 430 11.55 7.66 -23.90
N TYR A 431 12.53 8.55 -23.74
CA TYR A 431 13.63 8.34 -22.79
C TYR A 431 13.25 8.69 -21.35
N CYS A 432 12.28 9.59 -21.11
CA CYS A 432 11.69 9.76 -19.77
C CYS A 432 11.00 8.48 -19.29
N PHE A 433 10.19 7.85 -20.14
CA PHE A 433 9.57 6.55 -19.83
C PHE A 433 10.60 5.43 -19.71
N GLY A 434 11.69 5.48 -20.50
CA GLY A 434 12.84 4.60 -20.31
C GLY A 434 13.51 4.77 -18.94
N ALA A 435 13.66 6.00 -18.44
CA ALA A 435 14.16 6.27 -17.10
C ALA A 435 13.25 5.71 -16.00
N MET A 436 11.92 5.91 -16.15
CA MET A 436 10.93 5.33 -15.24
C MET A 436 11.01 3.80 -15.20
N SER A 437 11.21 3.17 -16.36
CA SER A 437 11.36 1.72 -16.45
C SER A 437 12.63 1.23 -15.75
N VAL A 438 13.79 1.78 -16.11
CA VAL A 438 15.08 1.34 -15.54
C VAL A 438 15.18 1.62 -14.04
N GLY A 439 14.59 2.71 -13.55
CA GLY A 439 14.61 3.08 -12.13
C GLY A 439 13.51 2.43 -11.29
N GLY A 440 12.30 2.28 -11.85
CA GLY A 440 11.09 1.86 -11.11
C GLY A 440 10.72 0.39 -11.26
N LEU A 441 11.12 -0.28 -12.35
CA LEU A 441 10.71 -1.66 -12.61
C LEU A 441 11.30 -2.66 -11.61
N VAL A 442 12.52 -2.45 -11.13
CA VAL A 442 13.14 -3.35 -10.15
C VAL A 442 12.39 -3.34 -8.81
N PRO A 443 12.13 -2.17 -8.18
CA PRO A 443 11.23 -2.09 -7.02
C PRO A 443 9.85 -2.71 -7.27
N MET A 444 9.29 -2.52 -8.46
CA MET A 444 7.99 -3.07 -8.83
C MET A 444 8.01 -4.60 -8.94
N ILE A 445 9.04 -5.17 -9.54
CA ILE A 445 9.24 -6.64 -9.57
C ILE A 445 9.39 -7.19 -8.15
N ASP A 446 10.14 -6.49 -7.28
CA ASP A 446 10.36 -6.92 -5.91
C ASP A 446 9.06 -6.79 -5.06
N GLY A 447 8.16 -5.85 -5.37
CA GLY A 447 6.90 -5.63 -4.65
C GLY A 447 5.72 -6.48 -5.13
N ILE A 448 5.44 -6.51 -6.44
CA ILE A 448 4.24 -7.17 -7.00
C ILE A 448 4.55 -8.42 -7.84
N GLY A 449 5.83 -8.78 -7.99
CA GLY A 449 6.27 -9.94 -8.76
C GLY A 449 6.37 -9.69 -10.27
N VAL A 450 7.11 -10.56 -10.98
CA VAL A 450 7.48 -10.36 -12.40
C VAL A 450 6.27 -10.30 -13.35
N GLY A 451 5.32 -11.21 -13.19
CA GLY A 451 4.10 -11.29 -14.00
C GLY A 451 3.28 -10.01 -13.88
N TRP A 452 2.95 -9.59 -12.66
CA TRP A 452 2.23 -8.34 -12.45
C TRP A 452 3.05 -7.12 -12.83
N ALA A 453 4.34 -7.04 -12.49
CA ALA A 453 5.20 -5.92 -12.90
C ALA A 453 5.24 -5.72 -14.42
N PHE A 454 5.13 -6.77 -15.23
CA PHE A 454 5.03 -6.63 -16.68
C PHE A 454 3.58 -6.51 -17.19
N THR A 455 2.60 -7.05 -16.47
CA THR A 455 1.16 -6.98 -16.81
C THR A 455 0.58 -5.59 -16.50
N VAL A 456 0.92 -5.02 -15.34
CA VAL A 456 0.53 -3.67 -14.87
C VAL A 456 1.06 -2.58 -15.82
N THR A 457 2.18 -2.84 -16.51
CA THR A 457 2.74 -1.91 -17.52
C THR A 457 2.01 -1.93 -18.86
N GLN A 458 1.01 -2.81 -19.02
CA GLN A 458 0.08 -2.88 -20.16
C GLN A 458 -1.39 -2.62 -19.76
N GLY A 459 -1.71 -2.59 -18.46
CA GLY A 459 -3.01 -2.19 -17.93
C GLY A 459 -2.84 -1.75 -16.49
N GLY A 460 -3.11 -0.48 -16.19
CA GLY A 460 -3.00 0.04 -14.85
C GLY A 460 -3.85 -0.75 -13.86
N ALA A 461 -3.19 -1.26 -12.82
CA ALA A 461 -3.73 -1.53 -11.50
C ALA A 461 -2.51 -1.72 -10.61
N ASP A 462 -2.23 -0.75 -9.74
CA ASP A 462 -1.43 -1.04 -8.55
C ASP A 462 -2.10 -2.22 -7.83
N ALA A 463 -1.33 -3.18 -7.34
CA ALA A 463 -1.91 -4.21 -6.48
C ALA A 463 -2.46 -3.50 -5.24
N ASP A 464 -3.77 -3.57 -5.05
CA ASP A 464 -4.45 -2.90 -3.95
C ASP A 464 -3.85 -3.38 -2.61
N PRO A 465 -3.38 -2.47 -1.74
CA PRO A 465 -2.66 -2.83 -0.52
C PRO A 465 -3.54 -3.56 0.52
N TYR A 466 -4.87 -3.51 0.39
CA TYR A 466 -5.81 -4.22 1.23
C TYR A 466 -5.96 -5.70 0.84
N VAL A 467 -5.66 -6.05 -0.41
CA VAL A 467 -5.94 -7.38 -0.97
C VAL A 467 -4.94 -8.44 -0.46
N PRO A 468 -5.40 -9.57 0.10
CA PRO A 468 -4.52 -10.69 0.46
C PRO A 468 -3.83 -11.30 -0.76
N VAL A 469 -2.62 -11.82 -0.57
CA VAL A 469 -1.79 -12.33 -1.67
C VAL A 469 -1.50 -13.82 -1.54
N TYR A 470 -1.61 -14.53 -2.65
CA TYR A 470 -1.20 -15.94 -2.73
C TYR A 470 0.32 -16.08 -2.78
N THR A 471 0.87 -16.90 -1.89
CA THR A 471 2.29 -17.19 -1.74
C THR A 471 2.54 -18.70 -1.68
N GLN A 472 3.81 -19.10 -1.69
CA GLN A 472 4.19 -20.49 -1.49
C GLN A 472 4.12 -20.87 0.01
N CYS A 473 3.42 -21.95 0.34
CA CYS A 473 3.32 -22.42 1.72
C CYS A 473 4.67 -22.81 2.33
N PRO A 474 4.87 -22.56 3.64
CA PRO A 474 5.94 -23.19 4.41
C PRO A 474 5.85 -24.72 4.36
N ARG A 475 7.00 -25.41 4.41
CA ARG A 475 7.04 -26.88 4.29
C ARG A 475 6.26 -27.60 5.40
N ASN A 476 6.18 -26.98 6.57
CA ASN A 476 5.64 -27.50 7.82
C ASN A 476 4.43 -26.70 8.31
N LEU A 477 3.69 -26.02 7.41
CA LEU A 477 2.44 -25.38 7.81
C LEU A 477 1.41 -26.45 8.13
N GLU A 478 1.07 -26.57 9.41
CA GLU A 478 0.04 -27.43 9.98
C GLU A 478 -0.61 -26.68 11.15
N ILE A 479 -1.85 -27.01 11.49
CA ILE A 479 -2.49 -26.46 12.68
C ILE A 479 -1.95 -27.12 13.94
N ARG A 480 -1.89 -26.35 15.03
CA ARG A 480 -1.46 -26.81 16.35
C ARG A 480 -2.68 -27.09 17.23
N ALA A 481 -2.70 -28.22 17.92
CA ALA A 481 -3.78 -28.48 18.88
C ALA A 481 -3.59 -27.62 20.14
N ALA A 482 -4.67 -27.07 20.70
CA ALA A 482 -4.59 -26.25 21.92
C ALA A 482 -4.01 -27.03 23.11
N LYS A 483 -4.35 -28.33 23.21
CA LYS A 483 -3.84 -29.25 24.25
C LYS A 483 -2.32 -29.44 24.24
N ASP A 484 -1.64 -29.09 23.16
CA ASP A 484 -0.19 -29.23 23.03
C ASP A 484 0.56 -28.09 23.75
N GLY A 485 -0.16 -27.11 24.32
CA GLY A 485 0.41 -26.01 25.10
C GLY A 485 0.54 -24.72 24.30
N LEU A 486 1.48 -23.86 24.70
CA LEU A 486 1.81 -22.64 23.95
C LEU A 486 2.64 -22.99 22.69
N SER A 487 2.55 -22.17 21.65
CA SER A 487 3.45 -22.30 20.49
C SER A 487 4.91 -22.07 20.86
N ASP A 488 5.80 -22.56 20.00
CA ASP A 488 7.24 -22.32 20.12
C ASP A 488 7.54 -20.81 20.04
N GLU A 489 6.82 -20.08 19.19
CA GLU A 489 6.94 -18.63 19.04
C GLU A 489 6.53 -17.87 20.31
N GLU A 490 5.37 -18.18 20.90
CA GLU A 490 4.93 -17.57 22.15
C GLU A 490 5.88 -17.93 23.31
N SER A 491 6.31 -19.19 23.40
CA SER A 491 7.24 -19.67 24.44
C SER A 491 8.62 -18.98 24.33
N SER A 492 9.15 -18.86 23.11
CA SER A 492 10.40 -18.17 22.82
C SER A 492 10.29 -16.67 23.12
N TRP A 493 9.16 -16.06 22.78
CA TRP A 493 8.87 -14.66 23.08
C TRP A 493 8.76 -14.41 24.59
N ARG A 494 8.09 -15.28 25.35
CA ARG A 494 8.01 -15.18 26.82
C ARG A 494 9.39 -15.17 27.47
N THR A 495 10.31 -15.99 26.98
CA THR A 495 11.70 -16.01 27.45
C THR A 495 12.40 -14.67 27.20
N ARG A 496 12.23 -14.07 26.01
CA ARG A 496 12.76 -12.73 25.71
C ARG A 496 12.11 -11.65 26.59
N ARG A 497 10.78 -11.72 26.76
CA ARG A 497 10.01 -10.80 27.59
C ARG A 497 10.46 -10.84 29.05
N ALA A 498 10.67 -12.03 29.62
CA ALA A 498 11.15 -12.21 30.98
C ALA A 498 12.47 -11.48 31.24
N LYS A 499 13.42 -11.56 30.31
CA LYS A 499 14.70 -10.82 30.39
C LYS A 499 14.53 -9.31 30.44
N GLN A 500 13.61 -8.77 29.65
CA GLN A 500 13.30 -7.33 29.67
C GLN A 500 12.50 -6.93 30.92
N MET A 501 11.68 -7.83 31.47
CA MET A 501 10.88 -7.55 32.66
C MET A 501 11.70 -7.44 33.94
N MET A 502 12.78 -8.21 34.11
CA MET A 502 13.58 -8.20 35.34
C MET A 502 14.10 -6.80 35.77
N PRO A 503 14.80 -6.02 34.91
CA PRO A 503 15.26 -4.68 35.30
C PRO A 503 14.09 -3.70 35.52
N ASN A 504 13.00 -3.85 34.76
CA ASN A 504 11.80 -3.03 34.93
C ASN A 504 11.09 -3.33 36.26
N LEU A 505 11.06 -4.59 36.68
CA LEU A 505 10.50 -5.04 37.95
C LEU A 505 11.29 -4.47 39.12
N GLU A 506 12.62 -4.53 39.07
CA GLU A 506 13.48 -3.93 40.08
C GLU A 506 13.24 -2.41 40.20
N GLY A 507 13.16 -1.71 39.06
CA GLY A 507 12.85 -0.28 39.01
C GLY A 507 11.49 0.06 39.62
N TYR A 508 10.46 -0.70 39.27
CA TYR A 508 9.10 -0.53 39.80
C TYR A 508 9.03 -0.75 41.31
N LEU A 509 9.67 -1.81 41.83
CA LEU A 509 9.68 -2.11 43.26
C LEU A 509 10.41 -1.01 44.07
N LYS A 510 11.50 -0.45 43.52
CA LYS A 510 12.20 0.69 44.12
C LYS A 510 11.35 1.95 44.16
N LEU A 511 10.51 2.18 43.16
CA LEU A 511 9.56 3.30 43.11
C LEU A 511 8.46 3.14 44.18
N VAL A 512 7.94 1.92 44.33
CA VAL A 512 6.82 1.61 45.21
C VAL A 512 7.21 1.53 46.69
N LYS A 513 8.47 1.28 47.05
CA LYS A 513 8.97 1.31 48.45
C LYS A 513 8.10 0.53 49.44
N ILE A 514 7.93 -0.78 49.20
CA ILE A 514 7.27 -1.69 50.14
C ILE A 514 8.11 -1.77 51.43
N THR A 515 7.47 -1.65 52.59
CA THR A 515 8.16 -1.74 53.89
C THR A 515 8.60 -3.18 54.18
N ASP A 516 9.77 -3.33 54.80
CA ASP A 516 10.35 -4.61 55.20
C ASP A 516 10.51 -5.64 54.06
N PHE A 517 10.71 -5.17 52.82
CA PHE A 517 10.91 -6.02 51.65
C PHE A 517 12.31 -5.83 51.05
N ASP A 518 13.11 -6.90 51.01
CA ASP A 518 14.43 -6.90 50.38
C ASP A 518 14.30 -7.17 48.87
N ILE A 519 14.35 -6.08 48.11
CA ILE A 519 14.26 -6.12 46.64
C ILE A 519 15.45 -6.88 46.05
N ASN A 520 16.66 -6.74 46.61
CA ASN A 520 17.85 -7.38 46.04
C ASN A 520 17.78 -8.90 46.26
N GLU A 521 17.39 -9.35 47.45
CA GLU A 521 17.18 -10.78 47.71
C GLU A 521 16.15 -11.38 46.74
N TYR A 522 15.05 -10.67 46.50
CA TYR A 522 14.01 -11.12 45.58
C TYR A 522 14.51 -11.19 44.13
N ILE A 523 15.16 -10.13 43.63
CA ILE A 523 15.67 -10.11 42.25
C ILE A 523 16.79 -11.15 42.05
N ASP A 524 17.67 -11.36 43.02
CA ASP A 524 18.76 -12.34 42.96
C ASP A 524 18.26 -13.80 42.90
N LYS A 525 17.09 -14.07 43.49
CA LYS A 525 16.46 -15.40 43.47
C LYS A 525 15.63 -15.66 42.22
N LEU A 526 15.17 -14.63 41.51
CA LEU A 526 14.34 -14.78 40.32
C LEU A 526 15.12 -15.35 39.13
N LYS A 527 14.52 -16.33 38.45
CA LYS A 527 14.93 -16.76 37.10
C LYS A 527 13.89 -16.33 36.08
N GLU A 528 14.23 -16.50 34.80
CA GLU A 528 13.35 -16.15 33.67
C GLU A 528 11.97 -16.85 33.77
N ASP A 529 11.92 -18.09 34.25
CA ASP A 529 10.66 -18.84 34.42
C ASP A 529 9.86 -18.42 35.68
N ASP A 530 10.50 -17.72 36.62
CA ASP A 530 9.90 -17.35 37.90
C ASP A 530 9.27 -15.95 37.88
N VAL A 531 9.56 -15.14 36.86
CA VAL A 531 9.06 -13.75 36.74
C VAL A 531 7.53 -13.70 36.82
N PRO A 532 6.95 -12.61 37.35
CA PRO A 532 5.50 -12.48 37.44
C PRO A 532 4.85 -12.40 36.06
N VAL A 533 3.75 -13.11 35.84
CA VAL A 533 2.97 -13.08 34.60
C VAL A 533 1.70 -12.27 34.83
N VAL A 534 1.67 -11.05 34.29
CA VAL A 534 0.56 -10.10 34.49
C VAL A 534 -0.20 -9.89 33.18
N GLY A 535 -1.53 -9.97 33.23
CA GLY A 535 -2.42 -9.67 32.11
C GLY A 535 -3.23 -8.39 32.36
N LEU A 536 -3.45 -7.60 31.31
CA LEU A 536 -4.42 -6.49 31.29
C LEU A 536 -5.53 -6.82 30.30
N SER A 537 -6.78 -6.88 30.77
CA SER A 537 -7.97 -7.03 29.95
C SER A 537 -8.72 -5.72 29.87
N VAL A 538 -9.03 -5.29 28.64
CA VAL A 538 -9.86 -4.11 28.37
C VAL A 538 -11.18 -4.57 27.76
N SER A 539 -12.28 -4.24 28.43
CA SER A 539 -13.62 -4.72 28.05
C SER A 539 -14.10 -4.15 26.71
N GLY A 540 -15.15 -4.76 26.16
CA GLY A 540 -15.98 -4.08 25.17
C GLY A 540 -16.78 -2.93 25.78
N GLY A 541 -17.18 -1.97 24.93
CA GLY A 541 -17.87 -0.74 25.33
C GLY A 541 -17.69 0.43 24.37
N GLY A 542 -17.46 0.15 23.09
CA GLY A 542 -17.18 1.18 22.07
C GLY A 542 -15.98 2.07 22.41
N THR A 543 -15.96 3.27 21.85
CA THR A 543 -14.84 4.22 22.03
C THR A 543 -14.58 4.60 23.48
N GLN A 544 -15.62 4.64 24.33
CA GLN A 544 -15.48 4.86 25.77
C GLN A 544 -14.50 3.88 26.42
N SER A 545 -14.73 2.57 26.24
CA SER A 545 -13.86 1.56 26.83
C SER A 545 -12.44 1.62 26.27
N GLY A 546 -12.35 1.83 24.95
CA GLY A 546 -11.10 1.99 24.24
C GLY A 546 -10.20 3.11 24.77
N LEU A 547 -10.77 4.31 24.96
CA LEU A 547 -10.04 5.47 25.49
C LEU A 547 -9.71 5.29 26.98
N GLY A 548 -10.63 4.73 27.75
CA GLY A 548 -10.38 4.40 29.16
C GLY A 548 -9.23 3.41 29.34
N GLY A 549 -9.13 2.40 28.47
CA GLY A 549 -8.03 1.44 28.44
C GLY A 549 -6.66 2.12 28.20
N LEU A 550 -6.60 3.13 27.32
CA LEU A 550 -5.40 3.95 27.14
C LEU A 550 -5.08 4.78 28.41
N GLY A 551 -6.09 5.29 29.12
CA GLY A 551 -5.90 5.95 30.41
C GLY A 551 -5.31 5.01 31.48
N VAL A 552 -5.77 3.76 31.55
CA VAL A 552 -5.16 2.72 32.42
C VAL A 552 -3.74 2.40 32.01
N TRP A 553 -3.46 2.29 30.71
CA TRP A 553 -2.10 2.11 30.20
C TRP A 553 -1.18 3.26 30.65
N LYS A 554 -1.64 4.51 30.55
CA LYS A 554 -0.92 5.71 31.03
C LYS A 554 -0.66 5.63 32.53
N ALA A 555 -1.62 5.19 33.32
CA ALA A 555 -1.52 5.08 34.78
C ALA A 555 -0.41 4.14 35.26
N PHE A 556 -0.05 3.17 34.43
CA PHE A 556 0.90 2.12 34.74
C PHE A 556 2.23 2.26 33.99
N ASP A 557 2.35 3.22 33.07
CA ASP A 557 3.54 3.38 32.22
C ASP A 557 4.65 4.14 32.96
N ALA A 558 5.81 3.50 33.14
CA ALA A 558 7.00 4.14 33.71
C ALA A 558 7.55 5.31 32.87
N ARG A 559 7.07 5.49 31.64
CA ARG A 559 7.42 6.63 30.78
C ARG A 559 6.52 7.85 31.00
N SER A 560 5.51 7.74 31.88
CA SER A 560 4.64 8.86 32.26
C SER A 560 5.07 9.46 33.60
N ASP A 561 5.42 10.74 33.59
CA ASP A 561 5.78 11.47 34.81
C ASP A 561 4.65 11.44 35.86
N ALA A 562 3.40 11.51 35.41
CA ALA A 562 2.22 11.41 36.28
C ALA A 562 2.14 10.04 36.98
N ALA A 563 2.39 8.94 36.24
CA ALA A 563 2.39 7.59 36.81
C ALA A 563 3.56 7.36 37.76
N ILE A 564 4.74 7.93 37.47
CA ILE A 564 5.88 7.90 38.41
C ILE A 564 5.52 8.65 39.70
N ALA A 565 4.91 9.84 39.59
CA ALA A 565 4.45 10.61 40.74
C ALA A 565 3.42 9.84 41.58
N ALA A 566 2.53 9.09 40.92
CA ALA A 566 1.56 8.19 41.55
C ALA A 566 2.18 6.91 42.13
N ARG A 567 3.47 6.65 41.87
CA ARG A 567 4.20 5.41 42.22
C ARG A 567 3.60 4.15 41.59
N THR A 568 2.79 4.29 40.54
CA THR A 568 2.18 3.17 39.80
C THR A 568 2.88 2.91 38.46
N GLY A 569 3.72 3.84 37.99
CA GLY A 569 4.51 3.70 36.77
C GLY A 569 5.53 2.55 36.84
N GLY A 570 5.39 1.57 35.95
CA GLY A 570 6.21 0.35 35.90
C GLY A 570 5.39 -0.90 35.61
N LEU A 571 4.11 -0.92 36.01
CA LEU A 571 3.21 -2.05 35.77
C LEU A 571 3.01 -2.35 34.28
N THR A 572 2.95 -1.33 33.42
CA THR A 572 2.87 -1.53 31.95
C THR A 572 4.08 -2.31 31.43
N GLN A 573 5.27 -2.00 31.95
CA GLN A 573 6.49 -2.72 31.62
C GLN A 573 6.52 -4.14 32.21
N LEU A 574 5.60 -4.50 33.12
CA LEU A 574 5.43 -5.84 33.67
C LEU A 574 4.29 -6.65 33.01
N LEU A 575 3.50 -6.03 32.12
CA LEU A 575 2.47 -6.76 31.40
C LEU A 575 3.13 -7.81 30.48
N SER A 576 2.66 -9.05 30.60
CA SER A 576 2.93 -10.12 29.64
C SER A 576 1.87 -10.15 28.55
N TYR A 577 0.61 -9.94 28.90
CA TYR A 577 -0.49 -9.98 27.94
C TYR A 577 -1.37 -8.75 28.07
N ILE A 578 -1.85 -8.25 26.93
CA ILE A 578 -2.95 -7.29 26.87
C ILE A 578 -4.04 -7.84 25.97
N THR A 579 -5.24 -8.06 26.51
CA THR A 579 -6.40 -8.52 25.76
C THR A 579 -7.41 -7.40 25.57
N GLY A 580 -8.02 -7.36 24.40
CA GLY A 580 -9.01 -6.37 24.04
C GLY A 580 -10.11 -6.98 23.17
N LEU A 581 -11.31 -6.44 23.33
CA LEU A 581 -12.47 -6.82 22.53
C LEU A 581 -13.36 -5.58 22.32
N SER A 582 -14.07 -5.51 21.21
CA SER A 582 -14.82 -4.34 20.78
C SER A 582 -13.93 -3.10 20.82
N GLY A 583 -14.37 -2.00 21.43
CA GLY A 583 -13.53 -0.81 21.61
C GLY A 583 -12.21 -1.05 22.33
N GLY A 584 -12.13 -1.98 23.30
CA GLY A 584 -10.85 -2.35 23.93
C GLY A 584 -9.87 -3.00 22.94
N GLY A 585 -10.40 -3.78 21.99
CA GLY A 585 -9.62 -4.36 20.90
C GLY A 585 -9.21 -3.31 19.87
N ALA A 586 -10.20 -2.60 19.31
CA ALA A 586 -9.99 -1.71 18.17
C ALA A 586 -9.29 -0.38 18.51
N VAL A 587 -9.46 0.14 19.73
CA VAL A 587 -8.86 1.42 20.14
C VAL A 587 -7.68 1.19 21.08
N THR A 588 -7.78 0.35 22.11
CA THR A 588 -6.63 0.17 23.02
C THR A 588 -5.57 -0.75 22.42
N VAL A 589 -5.91 -2.02 22.15
CA VAL A 589 -4.92 -3.02 21.69
C VAL A 589 -4.37 -2.64 20.32
N SER A 590 -5.23 -2.31 19.34
CA SER A 590 -4.77 -1.94 18.00
C SER A 590 -3.93 -0.68 17.97
N LEU A 591 -4.32 0.42 18.64
CA LEU A 591 -3.54 1.66 18.58
C LEU A 591 -2.19 1.51 19.28
N LEU A 592 -2.13 0.78 20.41
CA LEU A 592 -0.87 0.46 21.05
C LEU A 592 0.03 -0.35 20.10
N ALA A 593 -0.50 -1.40 19.48
CA ALA A 593 0.26 -2.22 18.54
C ALA A 593 0.73 -1.44 17.30
N ALA A 594 -0.16 -0.70 16.65
CA ALA A 594 0.14 0.11 15.46
C ALA A 594 1.17 1.22 15.74
N ASN A 595 1.16 1.78 16.95
CA ASN A 595 2.14 2.79 17.39
C ASN A 595 3.36 2.17 18.11
N ASN A 596 3.63 0.88 17.89
CA ASN A 596 4.78 0.17 18.45
C ASN A 596 4.92 0.34 19.98
N PHE A 597 3.78 0.31 20.68
CA PHE A 597 3.64 0.40 22.14
C PHE A 597 4.28 1.66 22.75
N THR A 598 4.17 2.79 22.04
CA THR A 598 4.59 4.11 22.53
C THR A 598 3.73 4.62 23.69
N THR A 599 4.04 5.81 24.21
CA THR A 599 3.27 6.44 25.29
C THR A 599 1.94 6.98 24.78
N THR A 600 0.93 7.07 25.65
CA THR A 600 -0.36 7.70 25.31
C THR A 600 -0.21 9.15 24.84
N ASP A 601 0.73 9.89 25.42
CA ASP A 601 0.99 11.28 25.03
C ASP A 601 1.55 11.39 23.61
N ASN A 602 2.28 10.37 23.13
CA ASN A 602 2.70 10.30 21.74
C ASN A 602 1.52 9.92 20.83
N ILE A 603 0.68 8.96 21.25
CA ILE A 603 -0.55 8.59 20.51
C ILE A 603 -1.46 9.82 20.33
N GLN A 604 -1.69 10.61 21.38
CA GLN A 604 -2.48 11.85 21.30
C GLN A 604 -1.89 12.88 20.31
N LYS A 605 -0.57 12.86 20.08
CA LYS A 605 0.10 13.78 19.14
C LYS A 605 0.06 13.28 17.69
N THR A 606 0.05 11.96 17.50
CA THR A 606 0.13 11.34 16.16
C THR A 606 -1.24 10.94 15.62
N THR A 607 -2.23 10.75 16.48
CA THR A 607 -3.59 10.35 16.12
C THR A 607 -4.55 11.52 16.32
N ASN A 608 -5.30 11.88 15.29
CA ASN A 608 -6.30 12.94 15.36
C ASN A 608 -7.68 12.39 15.75
N PHE A 609 -7.96 12.35 17.05
CA PHE A 609 -9.26 11.90 17.58
C PHE A 609 -10.41 12.90 17.34
N SER A 610 -10.12 14.14 16.93
CA SER A 610 -11.17 15.12 16.62
C SER A 610 -11.75 14.94 15.22
N THR A 611 -11.11 14.14 14.37
CA THR A 611 -11.69 13.73 13.09
C THR A 611 -12.60 12.54 13.34
N SER A 612 -13.87 12.67 12.91
CA SER A 612 -14.82 11.57 12.91
C SER A 612 -14.30 10.41 12.06
N TYR A 613 -14.13 9.23 12.66
CA TYR A 613 -13.72 8.03 11.92
C TYR A 613 -14.75 7.61 10.85
N ALA A 614 -15.97 8.15 10.90
CA ALA A 614 -17.04 7.90 9.93
C ALA A 614 -17.07 8.89 8.75
N GLU A 615 -16.32 9.99 8.83
CA GLU A 615 -16.21 10.99 7.74
C GLU A 615 -14.84 10.95 7.04
N GLY A 616 -13.82 10.41 7.72
CA GLY A 616 -12.47 10.26 7.18
C GLY A 616 -11.59 11.51 7.36
N PRO A 617 -10.28 11.39 7.09
CA PRO A 617 -9.27 12.41 7.42
C PRO A 617 -9.43 13.76 6.69
N ASP A 618 -9.93 13.74 5.45
CA ASP A 618 -10.03 14.93 4.59
C ASP A 618 -11.39 15.66 4.67
N GLY A 619 -12.32 15.14 5.47
CA GLY A 619 -13.70 15.64 5.56
C GLY A 619 -14.52 15.44 4.28
N ASN A 620 -13.99 14.73 3.27
CA ASN A 620 -14.71 14.34 2.06
C ASN A 620 -15.24 12.91 2.21
N GLN A 621 -16.43 12.80 2.78
CA GLN A 621 -17.07 11.53 3.06
C GLN A 621 -17.23 10.66 1.80
N THR A 622 -17.62 11.24 0.65
CA THR A 622 -17.85 10.46 -0.57
C THR A 622 -16.59 9.75 -1.06
N ASP A 623 -15.46 10.46 -1.12
CA ASP A 623 -14.19 9.88 -1.58
C ASP A 623 -13.67 8.83 -0.59
N PHE A 624 -13.87 9.08 0.71
CA PHE A 624 -13.52 8.14 1.77
C PHE A 624 -14.30 6.82 1.65
N PHE A 625 -15.62 6.89 1.50
CA PHE A 625 -16.47 5.71 1.29
C PHE A 625 -16.14 4.99 -0.02
N ASN A 626 -15.95 5.73 -1.12
CA ASN A 626 -15.56 5.15 -2.41
C ASN A 626 -14.26 4.34 -2.27
N THR A 627 -13.25 4.88 -1.60
CA THR A 627 -11.97 4.19 -1.37
C THR A 627 -12.17 2.90 -0.59
N ILE A 628 -13.00 2.91 0.47
CA ILE A 628 -13.29 1.73 1.28
C ILE A 628 -13.97 0.63 0.43
N PHE A 629 -14.93 1.01 -0.41
CA PHE A 629 -15.63 0.08 -1.30
C PHE A 629 -14.76 -0.39 -2.45
N GLU A 630 -13.85 0.43 -2.98
CA GLU A 630 -12.84 0.02 -3.97
C GLU A 630 -11.89 -1.03 -3.38
N ASN A 631 -11.37 -0.81 -2.17
CA ASN A 631 -10.50 -1.77 -1.48
C ASN A 631 -11.21 -3.11 -1.21
N ALA A 632 -12.46 -3.05 -0.72
CA ALA A 632 -13.28 -4.24 -0.51
C ALA A 632 -13.64 -4.93 -1.84
N GLY A 633 -13.94 -4.14 -2.88
CA GLY A 633 -14.11 -4.58 -4.27
C GLY A 633 -12.93 -5.40 -4.78
N ALA A 634 -11.72 -4.88 -4.63
CA ALA A 634 -10.51 -5.56 -5.05
C ALA A 634 -10.28 -6.87 -4.29
N LYS A 635 -10.68 -6.95 -3.01
CA LYS A 635 -10.62 -8.19 -2.21
C LYS A 635 -11.63 -9.23 -2.70
N ASP A 636 -12.85 -8.82 -3.01
CA ASP A 636 -13.89 -9.69 -3.60
C ASP A 636 -13.50 -10.21 -4.99
N GLU A 637 -12.96 -9.33 -5.85
CA GLU A 637 -12.44 -9.71 -7.17
C GLU A 637 -11.29 -10.72 -7.10
N ALA A 638 -10.53 -10.71 -6.00
CA ALA A 638 -9.47 -11.69 -5.72
C ALA A 638 -10.02 -13.03 -5.16
N GLY A 639 -11.33 -13.14 -4.95
CA GLY A 639 -12.04 -14.34 -4.49
C GLY A 639 -12.03 -14.54 -2.98
N PHE A 640 -11.74 -13.48 -2.20
CA PHE A 640 -11.81 -13.54 -0.73
C PHE A 640 -13.16 -13.02 -0.24
N PRO A 641 -13.73 -13.61 0.83
CA PRO A 641 -15.01 -13.17 1.35
C PRO A 641 -14.92 -11.74 1.89
N VAL A 642 -15.94 -10.95 1.59
CA VAL A 642 -16.12 -9.57 2.05
C VAL A 642 -17.35 -9.48 2.93
N SER A 643 -17.28 -8.68 3.98
CA SER A 643 -18.45 -8.35 4.77
C SER A 643 -18.39 -6.93 5.35
N VAL A 644 -19.37 -6.57 6.17
CA VAL A 644 -19.39 -5.29 6.88
C VAL A 644 -18.16 -5.12 7.77
N ALA A 645 -17.52 -6.21 8.22
CA ALA A 645 -16.25 -6.11 8.95
C ALA A 645 -15.12 -5.52 8.09
N ASP A 646 -15.10 -5.76 6.79
CA ASP A 646 -14.12 -5.16 5.87
C ASP A 646 -14.38 -3.66 5.68
N THR A 647 -15.63 -3.28 5.46
CA THR A 647 -15.98 -1.89 5.15
C THR A 647 -15.94 -1.02 6.40
N PHE A 648 -16.55 -1.46 7.51
CA PHE A 648 -16.49 -0.77 8.80
C PHE A 648 -15.08 -0.80 9.43
N GLY A 649 -14.34 -1.89 9.26
CA GLY A 649 -12.99 -2.04 9.81
C GLY A 649 -12.03 -0.94 9.33
N GLN A 650 -12.18 -0.48 8.10
CA GLN A 650 -11.36 0.57 7.51
C GLN A 650 -11.65 1.97 8.08
N PHE A 651 -12.80 2.18 8.75
CA PHE A 651 -13.11 3.46 9.40
C PHE A 651 -12.09 3.78 10.49
N TRP A 652 -11.69 2.75 11.24
CA TRP A 652 -10.64 2.83 12.26
C TRP A 652 -9.29 3.27 11.70
N GLY A 653 -9.07 3.11 10.39
CA GLY A 653 -7.90 3.62 9.67
C GLY A 653 -7.69 5.12 9.85
N THR A 654 -8.76 5.89 10.08
CA THR A 654 -8.71 7.33 10.39
C THR A 654 -7.87 7.64 11.63
N TRP A 655 -7.82 6.72 12.60
CA TRP A 655 -7.07 6.89 13.84
C TRP A 655 -5.73 6.12 13.87
N LEU A 656 -5.40 5.42 12.78
CA LEU A 656 -4.11 4.75 12.62
C LEU A 656 -3.06 5.71 12.01
N PRO A 657 -1.76 5.49 12.29
CA PRO A 657 -0.69 6.11 11.51
C PRO A 657 -0.81 5.76 10.02
N GLU A 658 -0.54 6.72 9.11
CA GLU A 658 -0.66 6.52 7.65
C GLU A 658 0.10 5.28 7.14
N ASN A 659 1.28 5.01 7.70
CA ASN A 659 2.11 3.87 7.31
C ASN A 659 1.62 2.51 7.85
N GLN A 660 0.59 2.49 8.70
CA GLN A 660 0.00 1.30 9.31
C GLN A 660 -1.39 0.95 8.76
N LEU A 661 -1.96 1.80 7.91
CA LEU A 661 -3.34 1.68 7.42
C LEU A 661 -3.68 0.29 6.84
N PHE A 662 -2.74 -0.31 6.10
CA PHE A 662 -2.91 -1.63 5.47
C PHE A 662 -1.90 -2.68 5.95
N SER A 663 -1.36 -2.47 7.16
CA SER A 663 -0.45 -3.41 7.82
C SER A 663 -1.17 -4.72 8.20
N ASN A 664 -0.41 -5.83 8.24
CA ASN A 664 -0.93 -7.10 8.71
C ASN A 664 -0.73 -7.19 10.22
N TYR A 665 -1.64 -7.84 10.93
CA TYR A 665 -1.53 -8.03 12.38
C TYR A 665 -0.30 -8.86 12.76
N SER A 666 0.04 -9.86 11.95
CA SER A 666 1.24 -10.67 12.11
C SER A 666 2.55 -9.88 11.94
N ASP A 667 2.53 -8.71 11.28
CA ASP A 667 3.73 -7.88 11.11
C ASP A 667 4.23 -7.28 12.44
N ILE A 668 3.39 -7.26 13.48
CA ILE A 668 3.79 -6.87 14.84
C ILE A 668 4.94 -7.75 15.35
N ALA A 669 4.99 -9.02 14.93
CA ALA A 669 6.05 -9.97 15.28
C ALA A 669 7.35 -9.81 14.46
N ASN A 670 7.39 -8.90 13.48
CA ASN A 670 8.57 -8.72 12.64
C ASN A 670 9.78 -8.17 13.43
N ASN A 671 10.99 -8.54 13.01
CA ASN A 671 12.22 -8.08 13.64
C ASN A 671 12.31 -6.55 13.66
N GLY A 672 12.63 -5.98 14.82
CA GLY A 672 12.80 -4.54 15.03
C GLY A 672 11.60 -3.84 15.67
N THR A 673 10.47 -4.53 15.89
CA THR A 673 9.36 -3.99 16.70
C THR A 673 9.63 -4.16 18.19
N ALA A 674 8.99 -3.32 19.02
CA ALA A 674 9.07 -3.41 20.48
C ALA A 674 8.54 -4.76 20.99
N PHE A 675 7.49 -5.29 20.34
CA PHE A 675 6.95 -6.60 20.66
C PHE A 675 7.95 -7.73 20.36
N ALA A 676 8.57 -7.75 19.17
CA ALA A 676 9.51 -8.81 18.80
C ALA A 676 10.75 -8.85 19.72
N MET A 677 11.18 -7.68 20.21
CA MET A 677 12.29 -7.53 21.17
C MET A 677 11.93 -7.93 22.62
N GLY A 678 10.65 -8.15 22.92
CA GLY A 678 10.17 -8.45 24.28
C GLY A 678 9.97 -7.20 25.15
N ASP A 679 9.96 -6.00 24.58
CA ASP A 679 9.77 -4.74 25.33
C ASP A 679 8.28 -4.42 25.57
N ALA A 680 7.40 -4.99 24.77
CA ALA A 680 5.94 -4.81 24.85
C ALA A 680 5.21 -6.12 25.18
N PRO A 681 4.02 -6.08 25.79
CA PRO A 681 3.18 -7.26 26.03
C PRO A 681 2.63 -7.85 24.72
N MET A 682 2.20 -9.10 24.76
CA MET A 682 1.44 -9.74 23.68
C MET A 682 0.10 -9.06 23.48
N PRO A 683 -0.15 -8.43 22.31
CA PRO A 683 -1.46 -7.92 21.99
C PRO A 683 -2.37 -9.07 21.56
N VAL A 684 -3.55 -9.17 22.16
CA VAL A 684 -4.51 -10.23 21.88
C VAL A 684 -5.88 -9.59 21.62
N MET A 685 -6.46 -9.81 20.44
CA MET A 685 -7.86 -9.48 20.20
C MET A 685 -8.72 -10.73 20.29
N CYS A 686 -9.96 -10.57 20.76
CA CYS A 686 -10.90 -11.68 20.92
C CYS A 686 -12.13 -11.52 20.04
N PHE A 687 -12.57 -12.63 19.47
CA PHE A 687 -13.79 -12.74 18.69
C PHE A 687 -14.69 -13.85 19.25
N ALA A 688 -15.98 -13.76 18.98
CA ALA A 688 -16.92 -14.87 19.14
C ALA A 688 -17.39 -15.35 17.76
N GLU A 689 -18.21 -16.39 17.76
CA GLU A 689 -18.71 -17.01 16.54
C GLU A 689 -20.22 -17.22 16.62
N VAL A 690 -20.87 -17.14 15.47
CA VAL A 690 -22.20 -17.70 15.25
C VAL A 690 -22.10 -18.93 14.35
N VAL A 691 -22.89 -19.95 14.65
CA VAL A 691 -22.83 -21.23 13.93
C VAL A 691 -24.19 -21.53 13.30
N PRO A 692 -24.30 -21.58 11.96
CA PRO A 692 -25.54 -21.90 11.27
C PRO A 692 -26.22 -23.17 11.81
N GLY A 693 -27.50 -23.08 12.16
CA GLY A 693 -28.30 -24.19 12.69
C GLY A 693 -27.98 -24.63 14.13
N LYS A 694 -26.93 -24.08 14.77
CA LYS A 694 -26.61 -24.31 16.19
C LYS A 694 -26.86 -23.05 17.05
N SER A 695 -26.47 -21.88 16.55
CA SER A 695 -26.77 -20.59 17.18
C SER A 695 -28.28 -20.33 17.16
N PRO A 696 -28.87 -19.79 18.24
CA PRO A 696 -30.25 -19.35 18.22
C PRO A 696 -30.43 -18.15 17.33
N GLU A 697 -31.66 -18.01 16.86
CA GLU A 697 -32.05 -17.05 15.86
C GLU A 697 -33.31 -16.31 16.31
N ILE A 698 -33.40 -15.03 15.96
CA ILE A 698 -34.67 -14.28 15.97
C ILE A 698 -34.98 -14.00 14.50
N GLY A 699 -35.99 -14.69 13.95
CA GLY A 699 -36.13 -14.78 12.50
C GLY A 699 -34.98 -15.61 11.91
N LYS A 700 -34.15 -15.00 11.07
CA LYS A 700 -32.88 -15.59 10.53
C LYS A 700 -31.60 -14.92 11.04
N LEU A 701 -31.71 -14.02 12.02
CA LEU A 701 -30.56 -13.35 12.63
C LEU A 701 -29.97 -14.20 13.74
N MET A 702 -28.80 -14.78 13.47
CA MET A 702 -28.03 -15.55 14.46
C MET A 702 -27.35 -14.65 15.50
N TYR A 703 -27.24 -15.15 16.73
CA TYR A 703 -26.48 -14.52 17.81
C TYR A 703 -25.71 -15.59 18.62
N PRO A 704 -24.61 -15.22 19.30
CA PRO A 704 -23.60 -16.19 19.76
C PRO A 704 -23.98 -16.97 21.01
N THR A 705 -25.17 -16.80 21.59
CA THR A 705 -25.53 -17.52 22.81
C THR A 705 -26.32 -18.75 22.46
N LEU A 706 -25.93 -19.96 22.87
CA LEU A 706 -26.81 -21.12 22.73
C LEU A 706 -28.06 -21.01 23.62
N ASN A 707 -29.13 -21.72 23.26
CA ASN A 707 -30.27 -22.04 24.14
C ASN A 707 -29.86 -23.08 25.21
N THR A 708 -28.68 -22.95 25.82
CA THR A 708 -28.09 -23.97 26.71
C THR A 708 -27.55 -23.41 28.02
N SER A 709 -27.56 -24.28 29.02
CA SER A 709 -27.14 -24.12 30.41
C SER A 709 -25.64 -23.90 30.66
N ASN A 710 -24.77 -24.00 29.65
CA ASN A 710 -23.31 -23.88 29.78
C ASN A 710 -22.74 -22.78 28.84
N LEU A 711 -22.20 -21.71 29.44
CA LEU A 711 -21.59 -20.54 28.79
C LEU A 711 -20.18 -20.81 28.25
N PHE A 712 -19.49 -21.84 28.74
CA PHE A 712 -18.12 -22.19 28.32
C PHE A 712 -18.07 -22.92 26.97
N ASN A 713 -19.22 -23.39 26.48
CA ASN A 713 -19.33 -24.06 25.18
C ASN A 713 -19.30 -23.10 23.98
N LEU A 714 -19.34 -21.79 24.20
CA LEU A 714 -19.17 -20.83 23.11
C LEU A 714 -17.70 -20.74 22.71
N THR A 715 -17.40 -20.89 21.41
CA THR A 715 -16.05 -20.68 20.89
C THR A 715 -15.66 -19.21 21.03
N ALA A 716 -14.61 -18.94 21.80
CA ALA A 716 -13.96 -17.63 21.81
C ALA A 716 -12.60 -17.75 21.12
N TYR A 717 -12.48 -17.04 20.00
CA TYR A 717 -11.26 -16.98 19.24
C TYR A 717 -10.35 -15.91 19.82
N GLU A 718 -9.06 -16.17 19.82
CA GLU A 718 -8.03 -15.16 20.00
C GLU A 718 -7.19 -15.01 18.73
N VAL A 719 -6.79 -13.78 18.45
CA VAL A 719 -5.77 -13.47 17.45
C VAL A 719 -4.58 -12.83 18.15
N THR A 720 -3.41 -13.40 17.91
CA THR A 720 -2.11 -12.88 18.34
C THR A 720 -1.25 -12.61 17.10
N PRO A 721 -0.13 -11.88 17.21
CA PRO A 721 0.82 -11.74 16.11
C PRO A 721 1.38 -13.09 15.59
N TYR A 722 1.33 -14.16 16.40
CA TYR A 722 1.82 -15.48 16.03
C TYR A 722 0.73 -16.40 15.51
N GLU A 723 -0.38 -16.53 16.24
CA GLU A 723 -1.41 -17.53 15.99
C GLU A 723 -2.84 -16.99 16.17
N PHE A 724 -3.76 -17.58 15.41
CA PHE A 724 -5.21 -17.40 15.47
C PHE A 724 -5.86 -18.74 15.81
N GLY A 725 -6.81 -18.75 16.75
CA GLY A 725 -7.49 -19.98 17.13
C GLY A 725 -8.27 -19.88 18.41
N SER A 726 -8.63 -21.02 19.00
CA SER A 726 -9.33 -21.08 20.28
C SER A 726 -8.67 -22.06 21.25
N TRP A 727 -8.73 -21.72 22.54
CA TRP A 727 -8.37 -22.63 23.62
C TRP A 727 -9.51 -23.59 23.95
N ALA A 728 -9.40 -24.31 25.07
CA ALA A 728 -10.44 -25.19 25.60
C ALA A 728 -11.77 -24.44 25.78
N GLY A 729 -12.86 -25.14 25.45
CA GLY A 729 -14.18 -24.54 25.25
C GLY A 729 -14.48 -24.32 23.76
N GLY A 730 -15.75 -24.33 23.40
CA GLY A 730 -16.15 -24.28 21.99
C GLY A 730 -15.70 -25.48 21.15
N ARG A 731 -15.81 -25.32 19.83
CA ARG A 731 -15.70 -26.42 18.85
C ARG A 731 -14.36 -26.53 18.09
N VAL A 732 -13.46 -25.55 18.17
CA VAL A 732 -12.18 -25.56 17.42
C VAL A 732 -11.05 -26.21 18.21
N GLN A 733 -10.63 -25.57 19.32
CA GLN A 733 -9.56 -26.02 20.22
C GLN A 733 -8.21 -26.27 19.50
N ALA A 734 -7.87 -25.40 18.56
CA ALA A 734 -6.66 -25.44 17.74
C ALA A 734 -6.29 -24.05 17.24
N PHE A 735 -5.07 -23.94 16.72
CA PHE A 735 -4.43 -22.70 16.28
C PHE A 735 -3.77 -22.86 14.92
N ILE A 736 -3.85 -21.81 14.10
CA ILE A 736 -3.10 -21.64 12.86
C ILE A 736 -2.20 -20.40 12.99
N PRO A 737 -1.00 -20.37 12.37
CA PRO A 737 -0.24 -19.13 12.29
C PRO A 737 -1.05 -17.98 11.66
N THR A 738 -1.19 -16.85 12.36
CA THR A 738 -2.04 -15.71 11.95
C THR A 738 -1.69 -15.20 10.56
N LYS A 739 -0.40 -15.21 10.24
CA LYS A 739 0.13 -14.82 8.93
C LYS A 739 -0.49 -15.58 7.76
N TYR A 740 -0.93 -16.82 7.97
CA TYR A 740 -1.49 -17.71 6.95
C TYR A 740 -3.01 -17.91 7.07
N LEU A 741 -3.70 -17.07 7.85
CA LEU A 741 -5.10 -17.25 8.23
C LEU A 741 -6.08 -17.45 7.06
N GLY A 742 -5.85 -16.78 5.92
CA GLY A 742 -6.71 -16.90 4.74
C GLY A 742 -6.50 -18.17 3.91
N THR A 743 -5.59 -19.06 4.31
CA THR A 743 -5.23 -20.26 3.55
C THR A 743 -6.35 -21.30 3.64
N SER A 744 -6.70 -21.92 2.50
CA SER A 744 -7.59 -23.08 2.49
C SER A 744 -6.88 -24.31 3.09
N MET A 745 -7.45 -24.81 4.19
CA MET A 745 -6.94 -25.95 4.95
C MET A 745 -7.97 -27.09 4.92
N SER A 746 -7.54 -28.32 5.12
CA SER A 746 -8.41 -29.47 5.42
C SER A 746 -7.62 -30.50 6.20
N ASP A 747 -8.24 -31.11 7.22
CA ASP A 747 -7.61 -32.09 8.12
C ASP A 747 -6.27 -31.54 8.70
N GLY A 748 -6.31 -30.25 9.06
CA GLY A 748 -5.19 -29.53 9.65
C GLY A 748 -4.00 -29.21 8.74
N LYS A 749 -4.13 -29.41 7.42
CA LYS A 749 -3.06 -29.18 6.43
C LYS A 749 -3.53 -28.33 5.25
N PRO A 750 -2.63 -27.61 4.56
CA PRO A 750 -3.00 -26.85 3.37
C PRO A 750 -3.55 -27.77 2.28
N GLN A 751 -4.73 -27.46 1.73
CA GLN A 751 -5.31 -28.21 0.62
C GLN A 751 -4.41 -28.13 -0.62
N ASN A 752 -3.82 -26.95 -0.86
CA ASN A 752 -2.83 -26.71 -1.90
C ASN A 752 -1.51 -26.18 -1.32
N ARG A 753 -0.50 -27.06 -1.18
CA ARG A 753 0.84 -26.67 -0.67
C ARG A 753 1.59 -25.65 -1.54
N SER A 754 1.14 -25.37 -2.75
CA SER A 754 1.73 -24.34 -3.61
C SER A 754 1.12 -22.95 -3.43
N GLU A 755 0.05 -22.84 -2.63
CA GLU A 755 -0.82 -21.67 -2.56
C GLU A 755 -1.35 -21.47 -1.13
N CYS A 756 -0.61 -20.68 -0.36
CA CYS A 756 -1.03 -20.15 0.94
C CYS A 756 -1.37 -18.67 0.79
N VAL A 757 -2.12 -18.12 1.73
CA VAL A 757 -2.56 -16.72 1.69
C VAL A 757 -1.86 -15.94 2.78
N GLU A 758 -1.16 -14.87 2.40
CA GLU A 758 -0.60 -13.88 3.33
C GLU A 758 -1.40 -12.58 3.26
N GLY A 759 -1.54 -11.89 4.39
CA GLY A 759 -2.18 -10.57 4.46
C GLY A 759 -3.72 -10.61 4.53
N PHE A 760 -4.33 -11.77 4.80
CA PHE A 760 -5.74 -11.83 5.20
C PHE A 760 -5.94 -11.21 6.59
N ASP A 761 -4.90 -11.20 7.40
CA ASP A 761 -4.89 -10.66 8.76
C ASP A 761 -4.71 -9.13 8.82
N LYS A 762 -5.33 -8.38 7.90
CA LYS A 762 -5.27 -6.92 7.90
C LYS A 762 -5.70 -6.35 9.26
N LEU A 763 -4.92 -5.42 9.79
CA LEU A 763 -5.20 -4.79 11.09
C LEU A 763 -6.62 -4.18 11.13
N THR A 764 -7.02 -3.51 10.06
CA THR A 764 -8.35 -2.91 9.91
C THR A 764 -9.46 -3.96 9.82
N LEU A 765 -9.24 -5.11 9.17
CA LEU A 765 -10.21 -6.22 9.20
C LEU A 765 -10.35 -6.80 10.62
N MET A 766 -9.26 -6.93 11.36
CA MET A 766 -9.30 -7.38 12.76
C MET A 766 -10.05 -6.39 13.64
N GLN A 767 -9.81 -5.08 13.46
CA GLN A 767 -10.58 -4.01 14.12
C GLN A 767 -12.07 -4.10 13.79
N GLY A 768 -12.42 -4.27 12.50
CA GLY A 768 -13.81 -4.42 12.06
C GLY A 768 -14.48 -5.66 12.64
N THR A 769 -13.77 -6.80 12.65
CA THR A 769 -14.25 -8.06 13.21
C THR A 769 -14.51 -7.93 14.71
N THR A 770 -13.55 -7.35 15.46
CA THR A 770 -13.75 -7.17 16.91
C THR A 770 -14.82 -6.14 17.24
N THR A 771 -15.21 -5.24 16.35
CA THR A 771 -16.20 -4.16 16.60
C THR A 771 -17.52 -4.31 15.85
N ASN A 772 -17.75 -5.44 15.17
CA ASN A 772 -18.99 -5.64 14.42
C ASN A 772 -20.25 -5.77 15.31
N ALA A 773 -20.15 -5.64 16.65
CA ALA A 773 -21.31 -5.44 17.52
C ALA A 773 -22.15 -4.22 17.15
N PHE A 774 -21.57 -3.25 16.43
CA PHE A 774 -22.32 -2.10 15.93
C PHE A 774 -23.51 -2.52 15.06
N THR A 775 -23.39 -3.62 14.30
CA THR A 775 -24.47 -4.16 13.48
C THR A 775 -25.66 -4.59 14.35
N ALA A 776 -25.38 -5.17 15.53
CA ALA A 776 -26.40 -5.53 16.49
C ALA A 776 -27.03 -4.32 17.18
N TRP A 777 -26.23 -3.29 17.49
CA TRP A 777 -26.75 -2.04 18.06
C TRP A 777 -27.67 -1.32 17.08
N PHE A 778 -27.29 -1.30 15.79
CA PHE A 778 -28.12 -0.83 14.69
C PHE A 778 -29.45 -1.62 14.66
N ILE A 779 -29.39 -2.94 14.55
CA ILE A 779 -30.59 -3.78 14.43
C ILE A 779 -31.55 -3.55 15.62
N ASP A 780 -31.00 -3.48 16.82
CA ASP A 780 -31.81 -3.32 18.03
C ASP A 780 -32.41 -1.91 18.14
N SER A 781 -31.68 -0.87 17.76
CA SER A 781 -32.14 0.52 17.85
C SER A 781 -33.23 0.85 16.85
N PHE A 782 -33.13 0.32 15.62
CA PHE A 782 -34.06 0.65 14.53
C PHE A 782 -35.24 -0.31 14.44
N TYR A 783 -35.05 -1.60 14.74
CA TYR A 783 -36.11 -2.61 14.59
C TYR A 783 -36.66 -3.11 15.93
N GLY A 784 -36.05 -2.70 17.05
CA GLY A 784 -36.43 -3.19 18.38
C GLY A 784 -36.17 -4.68 18.55
N VAL A 785 -35.24 -5.26 17.78
CA VAL A 785 -34.90 -6.69 17.79
C VAL A 785 -33.65 -6.89 18.67
N PRO A 786 -33.78 -7.46 19.88
CA PRO A 786 -32.69 -7.47 20.84
C PRO A 786 -31.76 -8.67 20.70
N ILE A 787 -30.96 -8.70 19.62
CA ILE A 787 -29.95 -9.75 19.35
C ILE A 787 -28.69 -9.64 20.21
N PHE A 788 -28.45 -8.49 20.84
CA PHE A 788 -27.33 -8.31 21.76
C PHE A 788 -27.60 -9.06 23.07
N ALA A 789 -26.78 -10.07 23.42
CA ALA A 789 -27.03 -11.05 24.49
C ALA A 789 -27.35 -10.46 25.87
N LYS A 790 -26.93 -9.22 26.15
CA LYS A 790 -27.21 -8.52 27.41
C LYS A 790 -28.59 -7.85 27.51
N ARG A 791 -29.32 -7.64 26.40
CA ARG A 791 -30.64 -6.98 26.47
C ARG A 791 -31.72 -7.92 27.02
N TRP A 792 -32.64 -7.37 27.82
CA TRP A 792 -33.64 -8.10 28.61
C TRP A 792 -34.31 -9.26 27.84
N LEU A 793 -34.15 -10.49 28.34
CA LEU A 793 -34.74 -11.72 27.80
C LEU A 793 -36.27 -11.63 27.59
N GLU A 794 -36.97 -10.89 28.45
CA GLU A 794 -38.43 -10.66 28.33
C GLU A 794 -38.82 -9.82 27.10
N LYS A 795 -37.92 -8.95 26.60
CA LYS A 795 -38.13 -8.23 25.33
C LYS A 795 -37.86 -9.14 24.13
N ARG A 796 -36.90 -10.06 24.22
CA ARG A 796 -36.63 -11.06 23.15
C ARG A 796 -37.82 -11.95 22.86
N GLN A 797 -38.54 -12.37 23.89
CA GLN A 797 -39.73 -13.23 23.75
C GLN A 797 -40.95 -12.52 23.15
N LYS A 798 -40.92 -11.18 23.03
CA LYS A 798 -42.00 -10.37 22.45
C LYS A 798 -41.73 -9.93 21.01
N ALA A 799 -40.53 -10.21 20.47
CA ALA A 799 -40.20 -9.87 19.08
C ALA A 799 -40.94 -10.80 18.10
N ASN A 800 -41.41 -10.24 16.98
CA ASN A 800 -42.20 -10.97 15.99
C ASN A 800 -41.32 -12.00 15.24
N PRO A 801 -41.64 -13.31 15.25
CA PRO A 801 -40.81 -14.35 14.63
C PRO A 801 -40.77 -14.30 13.08
N ASP A 802 -41.62 -13.51 12.42
CA ASP A 802 -41.73 -13.45 10.95
C ASP A 802 -40.71 -12.51 10.24
N ILE A 803 -39.65 -12.07 10.93
CA ILE A 803 -38.61 -11.22 10.31
C ILE A 803 -37.62 -12.10 9.54
N ASN A 804 -37.98 -12.49 8.32
CA ASN A 804 -37.13 -13.30 7.45
C ASN A 804 -35.91 -12.53 6.91
N ASP A 805 -36.09 -11.23 6.68
CA ASP A 805 -35.04 -10.25 6.43
C ASP A 805 -35.44 -8.99 7.19
N VAL A 806 -34.47 -8.37 7.85
CA VAL A 806 -34.67 -7.05 8.43
C VAL A 806 -34.68 -6.04 7.27
N PRO A 807 -35.84 -5.45 6.90
CA PRO A 807 -35.89 -4.47 5.81
C PRO A 807 -35.15 -3.20 6.24
N ILE A 808 -34.62 -2.39 5.34
CA ILE A 808 -34.03 -1.08 5.68
C ILE A 808 -35.06 -0.24 6.47
N PRO A 809 -34.70 0.46 7.56
CA PRO A 809 -35.67 1.24 8.32
C PRO A 809 -36.16 2.38 7.43
N ALA A 810 -37.49 2.48 7.24
CA ALA A 810 -38.07 3.60 6.50
C ALA A 810 -37.69 4.92 7.20
N ASP A 811 -37.30 5.93 6.41
CA ASP A 811 -36.91 7.27 6.86
C ASP A 811 -35.50 7.41 7.50
N GLU A 812 -34.67 6.37 7.48
CA GLU A 812 -33.26 6.40 7.98
C GLU A 812 -32.23 6.20 6.86
N ASP A 813 -32.63 6.39 5.60
CA ASP A 813 -31.78 6.25 4.42
C ASP A 813 -30.56 7.18 4.45
N ASP A 814 -30.62 8.30 5.17
CA ASP A 814 -29.53 9.29 5.31
C ASP A 814 -28.51 8.94 6.41
N ASN A 815 -28.75 7.88 7.20
CA ASN A 815 -27.82 7.52 8.27
C ASN A 815 -26.60 6.75 7.69
N PRO A 816 -25.37 7.27 7.84
CA PRO A 816 -24.19 6.73 7.16
C PRO A 816 -23.85 5.29 7.57
N LEU A 817 -24.19 4.87 8.80
CA LEU A 817 -23.96 3.50 9.26
C LEU A 817 -24.99 2.52 8.65
N VAL A 818 -26.20 2.99 8.39
CA VAL A 818 -27.26 2.22 7.71
C VAL A 818 -26.93 2.07 6.24
N GLN A 819 -26.47 3.16 5.61
CA GLN A 819 -25.96 3.15 4.25
C GLN A 819 -24.78 2.18 4.11
N LEU A 820 -23.84 2.17 5.05
CA LEU A 820 -22.67 1.27 5.01
C LEU A 820 -23.07 -0.20 4.93
N VAL A 821 -23.95 -0.65 5.85
CA VAL A 821 -24.39 -2.06 5.88
C VAL A 821 -25.17 -2.41 4.62
N ASN A 822 -26.11 -1.53 4.23
CA ASN A 822 -26.93 -1.75 3.05
C ASN A 822 -26.12 -1.75 1.75
N GLN A 823 -25.23 -0.77 1.57
CA GLN A 823 -24.35 -0.69 0.39
C GLN A 823 -23.38 -1.86 0.33
N THR A 824 -22.86 -2.33 1.47
CA THR A 824 -22.05 -3.56 1.50
C THR A 824 -22.85 -4.76 0.99
N ALA A 825 -24.07 -4.96 1.50
CA ALA A 825 -24.90 -6.06 1.02
C ALA A 825 -25.22 -5.95 -0.49
N LEU A 826 -25.61 -4.76 -0.95
CA LEU A 826 -25.99 -4.51 -2.35
C LEU A 826 -24.80 -4.60 -3.33
N TYR A 827 -23.63 -4.10 -2.95
CA TYR A 827 -22.46 -4.03 -3.84
C TYR A 827 -21.84 -5.42 -4.06
N PHE A 828 -21.91 -6.30 -3.05
CA PHE A 828 -21.29 -7.62 -3.06
C PHE A 828 -22.29 -8.78 -3.25
N ASP A 829 -23.53 -8.49 -3.69
CA ASP A 829 -24.60 -9.50 -3.90
C ASP A 829 -24.86 -10.40 -2.68
N LEU A 830 -24.79 -9.82 -1.48
CA LEU A 830 -25.07 -10.50 -0.21
C LEU A 830 -26.47 -10.17 0.28
N THR A 831 -27.09 -11.10 1.00
CA THR A 831 -28.25 -10.75 1.83
C THR A 831 -27.82 -9.87 3.00
N PHE A 832 -28.76 -9.08 3.53
CA PHE A 832 -28.52 -8.25 4.72
C PHE A 832 -27.88 -9.08 5.83
N ASN A 833 -28.43 -10.26 6.14
CA ASN A 833 -27.91 -11.14 7.20
C ASN A 833 -26.48 -11.63 6.90
N GLN A 834 -26.21 -12.10 5.68
CA GLN A 834 -24.86 -12.56 5.29
C GLN A 834 -23.80 -11.48 5.44
N SER A 835 -24.15 -10.21 5.19
CA SER A 835 -23.20 -9.10 5.30
C SER A 835 -22.76 -8.78 6.73
N LEU A 836 -23.53 -9.18 7.76
CA LEU A 836 -23.32 -8.75 9.15
C LEU A 836 -22.12 -9.40 9.83
N TRP A 837 -21.81 -10.64 9.45
CA TRP A 837 -20.79 -11.44 10.11
C TRP A 837 -19.46 -11.28 9.40
N ALA A 838 -18.36 -11.30 10.14
CA ALA A 838 -17.03 -11.32 9.53
C ALA A 838 -16.75 -12.73 9.02
N THR A 839 -16.77 -12.91 7.70
CA THR A 839 -16.61 -14.23 7.08
C THR A 839 -15.14 -14.51 6.82
N TYR A 840 -14.64 -15.58 7.42
CA TYR A 840 -13.25 -16.02 7.30
C TYR A 840 -13.24 -17.39 6.61
N PRO A 841 -12.37 -17.65 5.62
CA PRO A 841 -12.07 -19.01 5.18
C PRO A 841 -11.69 -19.85 6.41
N ASN A 842 -12.26 -21.05 6.58
CA ASN A 842 -12.04 -21.83 7.78
C ASN A 842 -10.68 -22.56 7.75
N PRO A 843 -9.68 -22.17 8.56
CA PRO A 843 -8.41 -22.88 8.61
C PRO A 843 -8.50 -24.23 9.35
N PHE A 844 -9.64 -24.53 9.96
CA PHE A 844 -9.90 -25.73 10.75
C PHE A 844 -10.86 -26.72 10.08
N GLU A 845 -11.18 -26.52 8.80
CA GLU A 845 -12.05 -27.42 8.04
C GLU A 845 -11.59 -28.89 8.18
N ASP A 846 -12.54 -29.77 8.48
CA ASP A 846 -12.35 -31.21 8.70
C ASP A 846 -11.38 -31.61 9.82
N TYR A 847 -10.91 -30.68 10.65
CA TYR A 847 -9.95 -30.99 11.72
C TYR A 847 -10.54 -31.89 12.82
N ASN A 848 -11.84 -31.74 13.11
CA ASN A 848 -12.56 -32.54 14.09
C ASN A 848 -14.03 -32.70 13.67
N ASP A 849 -14.78 -33.53 14.40
CA ASP A 849 -16.18 -33.84 14.06
C ASP A 849 -17.10 -32.61 14.01
N ASP A 850 -16.82 -31.56 14.80
CA ASP A 850 -17.59 -30.30 14.80
C ASP A 850 -17.19 -29.31 13.70
N MET A 851 -16.08 -29.57 13.00
CA MET A 851 -15.55 -28.79 11.87
C MET A 851 -15.69 -29.49 10.52
N LYS A 852 -16.31 -30.67 10.50
CA LYS A 852 -16.52 -31.44 9.28
C LYS A 852 -17.45 -30.71 8.31
N ASP A 853 -17.02 -30.61 7.05
CA ASP A 853 -17.76 -29.92 5.98
C ASP A 853 -18.07 -28.43 6.30
N VAL A 854 -17.25 -27.78 7.14
CA VAL A 854 -17.38 -26.36 7.50
C VAL A 854 -16.30 -25.55 6.79
N SER A 855 -16.65 -24.91 5.68
CA SER A 855 -15.69 -24.16 4.85
C SER A 855 -15.41 -22.73 5.33
N GLU A 856 -16.29 -22.15 6.15
CA GLU A 856 -16.21 -20.75 6.59
C GLU A 856 -16.50 -20.61 8.08
N LEU A 857 -15.85 -19.62 8.70
CA LEU A 857 -16.13 -19.15 10.06
C LEU A 857 -16.89 -17.82 9.99
N LEU A 858 -17.97 -17.71 10.76
CA LEU A 858 -18.75 -16.49 10.88
C LEU A 858 -18.45 -15.82 12.22
N LEU A 859 -17.48 -14.91 12.19
CA LEU A 859 -16.93 -14.26 13.38
C LEU A 859 -17.64 -12.96 13.70
N ILE A 860 -17.71 -12.67 14.99
CA ILE A 860 -18.34 -11.47 15.53
C ILE A 860 -17.60 -10.91 16.74
N ASP A 861 -17.96 -9.69 17.13
CA ASP A 861 -17.56 -9.04 18.36
C ASP A 861 -18.03 -9.90 19.55
N GLY A 862 -17.09 -10.32 20.39
CA GLY A 862 -17.43 -11.16 21.53
C GLY A 862 -18.26 -10.47 22.61
N SER A 863 -18.43 -9.14 22.59
CA SER A 863 -19.38 -8.43 23.47
C SER A 863 -20.84 -8.73 23.12
N LEU A 864 -21.09 -9.28 21.93
CA LEU A 864 -22.39 -9.85 21.56
C LEU A 864 -22.69 -11.14 22.32
N SER A 865 -21.68 -11.76 22.90
CA SER A 865 -21.85 -12.82 23.90
C SER A 865 -22.02 -12.21 25.30
N LEU A 866 -22.30 -13.04 26.29
CA LEU A 866 -22.37 -12.60 27.70
C LEU A 866 -20.99 -12.32 28.32
N ASP A 867 -19.90 -12.40 27.54
CA ASP A 867 -18.51 -12.34 27.96
C ASP A 867 -17.81 -11.11 27.35
N THR A 868 -18.10 -9.91 27.88
CA THR A 868 -17.54 -8.64 27.36
C THR A 868 -16.13 -8.34 27.85
N ASN A 869 -15.66 -9.05 28.87
CA ASN A 869 -14.28 -8.99 29.30
C ASN A 869 -13.52 -10.12 28.58
N PRO A 870 -12.54 -9.83 27.71
CA PRO A 870 -11.78 -10.83 26.97
C PRO A 870 -10.78 -11.59 27.87
N LEU A 871 -11.32 -12.37 28.81
CA LEU A 871 -10.56 -13.05 29.86
C LEU A 871 -10.18 -14.49 29.52
N ARG A 872 -10.87 -15.13 28.57
CA ARG A 872 -10.57 -16.53 28.19
C ARG A 872 -9.10 -16.74 27.81
N PRO A 873 -8.44 -15.86 27.04
CA PRO A 873 -6.99 -15.93 26.80
C PRO A 873 -6.12 -15.84 28.07
N LEU A 874 -6.61 -15.21 29.14
CA LEU A 874 -5.82 -14.90 30.34
C LEU A 874 -5.97 -15.95 31.44
N ILE A 875 -7.04 -16.73 31.42
CA ILE A 875 -7.38 -17.69 32.48
C ILE A 875 -6.96 -19.13 32.15
N ILE A 876 -6.41 -19.36 30.96
CA ILE A 876 -5.93 -20.69 30.57
C ILE A 876 -4.71 -21.11 31.43
N PRO A 877 -4.67 -22.37 31.91
CA PRO A 877 -3.56 -22.86 32.74
C PRO A 877 -2.19 -22.76 32.07
N GLU A 878 -2.12 -22.86 30.74
CA GLU A 878 -0.89 -22.85 29.94
C GLU A 878 -0.11 -21.53 30.07
N ARG A 879 -0.80 -20.40 30.24
CA ARG A 879 -0.15 -19.07 30.38
C ARG A 879 0.30 -18.78 31.82
N LYS A 880 -0.25 -19.47 32.83
CA LYS A 880 0.13 -19.35 34.25
C LYS A 880 0.12 -17.92 34.77
N LEU A 881 -0.99 -17.20 34.59
CA LEU A 881 -1.09 -15.82 35.07
C LEU A 881 -1.11 -15.74 36.59
N ASP A 882 -0.40 -14.77 37.14
CA ASP A 882 -0.37 -14.47 38.58
C ASP A 882 -1.40 -13.39 38.95
N LEU A 883 -1.52 -12.38 38.07
CA LEU A 883 -2.41 -11.23 38.22
C LEU A 883 -3.12 -10.93 36.90
N ILE A 884 -4.43 -10.76 36.97
CA ILE A 884 -5.26 -10.26 35.88
C ILE A 884 -5.85 -8.92 36.30
N ILE A 885 -5.52 -7.86 35.59
CA ILE A 885 -6.12 -6.54 35.74
C ILE A 885 -7.23 -6.41 34.70
N VAL A 886 -8.44 -6.06 35.14
CA VAL A 886 -9.62 -5.92 34.28
C VAL A 886 -10.11 -4.49 34.34
N TYR A 887 -9.94 -3.74 33.26
CA TYR A 887 -10.62 -2.46 33.09
C TYR A 887 -11.94 -2.69 32.37
N GLU A 888 -13.04 -2.37 33.05
CA GLU A 888 -14.38 -2.58 32.54
C GLU A 888 -15.11 -1.26 32.38
N ALA A 889 -15.47 -0.93 31.15
CA ALA A 889 -16.24 0.26 30.79
C ALA A 889 -17.41 -0.13 29.89
N SER A 890 -18.26 -1.01 30.41
CA SER A 890 -19.48 -1.47 29.76
C SER A 890 -20.71 -0.74 30.30
N SER A 891 -21.81 -0.83 29.54
CA SER A 891 -23.07 -0.12 29.84
C SER A 891 -24.13 -1.06 30.40
N ASP A 892 -23.87 -1.71 31.54
CA ASP A 892 -24.76 -2.75 32.10
C ASP A 892 -25.76 -2.24 33.15
N ALA A 893 -25.65 -0.98 33.57
CA ALA A 893 -26.53 -0.32 34.54
C ALA A 893 -27.08 1.03 34.01
N PRO A 894 -28.07 1.63 34.69
CA PRO A 894 -28.56 2.96 34.36
C PRO A 894 -27.44 3.98 34.19
N ASN A 895 -27.65 4.95 33.30
CA ASN A 895 -26.66 5.96 32.91
C ASN A 895 -25.36 5.37 32.31
N SER A 896 -25.40 4.15 31.78
CA SER A 896 -24.27 3.47 31.13
C SER A 896 -23.08 3.19 32.07
N TRP A 897 -23.35 2.98 33.35
CA TRP A 897 -22.34 2.55 34.33
C TRP A 897 -22.19 1.03 34.41
N ASN A 898 -21.13 0.59 35.08
CA ASN A 898 -20.85 -0.81 35.36
C ASN A 898 -21.57 -1.30 36.63
N ASN A 899 -21.99 -2.57 36.64
CA ASN A 899 -22.54 -3.23 37.83
C ASN A 899 -21.89 -4.59 38.15
N GLY A 900 -20.93 -5.04 37.34
CA GLY A 900 -20.21 -6.31 37.51
C GLY A 900 -20.86 -7.52 36.84
N THR A 901 -21.90 -7.33 36.01
CA THR A 901 -22.58 -8.42 35.29
C THR A 901 -21.61 -9.24 34.43
N ASN A 902 -20.74 -8.58 33.65
CA ASN A 902 -19.84 -9.30 32.73
C ASN A 902 -18.78 -10.07 33.49
N LEU A 903 -18.15 -9.44 34.49
CA LEU A 903 -17.17 -10.11 35.35
C LEU A 903 -17.76 -11.36 36.02
N ARG A 904 -18.99 -11.28 36.52
CA ARG A 904 -19.70 -12.43 37.11
C ARG A 904 -19.99 -13.52 36.07
N HIS A 905 -20.37 -13.15 34.85
CA HIS A 905 -20.60 -14.12 33.78
C HIS A 905 -19.34 -14.87 33.37
N THR A 906 -18.19 -14.18 33.27
CA THR A 906 -16.91 -14.85 33.02
C THR A 906 -16.60 -15.86 34.13
N ALA A 907 -16.83 -15.51 35.40
CA ALA A 907 -16.62 -16.42 36.52
C ALA A 907 -17.50 -17.67 36.45
N LEU A 908 -18.77 -17.51 36.06
CA LEU A 908 -19.69 -18.63 35.86
C LEU A 908 -19.23 -19.51 34.69
N ALA A 909 -18.81 -18.91 33.58
CA ALA A 909 -18.31 -19.65 32.43
C ALA A 909 -17.03 -20.43 32.78
N ALA A 910 -16.07 -19.80 33.46
CA ALA A 910 -14.84 -20.46 33.90
C ALA A 910 -15.14 -21.66 34.82
N SER A 911 -16.06 -21.50 35.78
CA SER A 911 -16.51 -22.59 36.65
C SER A 911 -17.16 -23.75 35.89
N GLN A 912 -17.87 -23.47 34.79
CA GLN A 912 -18.49 -24.50 33.95
C GLN A 912 -17.50 -25.22 33.02
N GLY A 913 -16.35 -24.60 32.78
CA GLY A 913 -15.24 -25.17 32.02
C GLY A 913 -14.14 -25.79 32.87
N ASP A 914 -14.36 -25.92 34.19
CA ASP A 914 -13.35 -26.36 35.17
C ASP A 914 -12.03 -25.56 35.10
N ILE A 915 -12.13 -24.27 34.78
CA ILE A 915 -10.99 -23.34 34.72
C ILE A 915 -10.86 -22.61 36.07
N PRO A 916 -9.67 -22.61 36.72
CA PRO A 916 -9.43 -21.86 37.94
C PRO A 916 -9.72 -20.36 37.77
N PHE A 917 -10.66 -19.84 38.56
CA PHE A 917 -11.05 -18.43 38.52
C PHE A 917 -11.50 -17.99 39.92
N PRO A 918 -11.18 -16.74 40.34
CA PRO A 918 -11.58 -16.26 41.66
C PRO A 918 -13.10 -16.16 41.80
N GLU A 919 -13.59 -16.39 43.02
CA GLU A 919 -15.02 -16.21 43.32
C GLU A 919 -15.42 -14.73 43.16
N ILE A 920 -16.47 -14.49 42.38
CA ILE A 920 -17.05 -13.16 42.14
C ILE A 920 -18.44 -13.10 42.77
N PRO A 921 -18.75 -12.09 43.62
CA PRO A 921 -20.08 -11.93 44.22
C PRO A 921 -21.19 -11.73 43.20
N ASP A 922 -22.44 -11.90 43.61
CA ASP A 922 -23.57 -11.62 42.72
C ASP A 922 -23.69 -10.11 42.46
N VAL A 923 -24.28 -9.74 41.32
CA VAL A 923 -24.40 -8.33 40.89
C VAL A 923 -25.05 -7.44 41.96
N ASN A 924 -26.04 -7.98 42.68
CA ASN A 924 -26.68 -7.23 43.74
C ASN A 924 -25.71 -6.95 44.90
N THR A 925 -24.91 -7.93 45.32
CA THR A 925 -23.84 -7.73 46.29
C THR A 925 -22.79 -6.71 45.82
N ILE A 926 -22.34 -6.79 44.56
CA ILE A 926 -21.35 -5.85 43.97
C ILE A 926 -21.81 -4.40 44.12
N VAL A 927 -23.03 -4.12 43.66
CA VAL A 927 -23.62 -2.77 43.75
C VAL A 927 -23.90 -2.42 45.22
N ALA A 928 -24.43 -3.36 45.99
CA ALA A 928 -24.83 -3.11 47.37
C ALA A 928 -23.66 -2.69 48.27
N GLN A 929 -22.47 -3.24 48.01
CA GLN A 929 -21.21 -2.98 48.71
C GLN A 929 -20.36 -1.89 48.04
N ASN A 930 -20.89 -1.19 47.03
CA ASN A 930 -20.20 -0.11 46.31
C ASN A 930 -18.91 -0.55 45.59
N LEU A 931 -18.80 -1.83 45.24
CA LEU A 931 -17.62 -2.37 44.53
C LEU A 931 -17.55 -1.88 43.08
N SER A 932 -18.69 -1.51 42.47
CA SER A 932 -18.76 -0.93 41.13
C SER A 932 -18.20 0.50 41.02
N PHE A 933 -17.82 1.12 42.14
CA PHE A 933 -17.29 2.49 42.20
C PHE A 933 -15.83 2.56 42.67
N GLN A 934 -15.17 1.41 42.85
CA GLN A 934 -13.79 1.37 43.32
C GLN A 934 -13.01 0.15 42.82
N PRO A 935 -11.67 0.27 42.64
CA PRO A 935 -10.78 -0.86 42.47
C PRO A 935 -10.99 -1.92 43.56
N THR A 936 -11.10 -3.18 43.14
CA THR A 936 -11.35 -4.30 44.06
C THR A 936 -10.54 -5.52 43.65
N PHE A 937 -9.88 -6.18 44.61
CA PHE A 937 -9.23 -7.47 44.39
C PHE A 937 -10.19 -8.64 44.67
N PHE A 938 -10.07 -9.70 43.88
CA PHE A 938 -10.77 -10.98 44.06
C PHE A 938 -9.76 -12.13 44.05
N GLY A 939 -9.97 -13.14 44.90
CA GLY A 939 -9.11 -14.33 44.95
C GLY A 939 -7.86 -14.19 45.84
N CYS A 940 -7.79 -13.25 46.78
CA CYS A 940 -6.60 -13.07 47.60
C CYS A 940 -6.26 -14.29 48.48
N ASN A 941 -7.25 -15.11 48.82
CA ASN A 941 -7.06 -16.34 49.59
C ASN A 941 -7.34 -17.61 48.75
N ALA A 942 -7.37 -17.49 47.43
CA ALA A 942 -7.62 -18.61 46.53
C ALA A 942 -6.42 -19.58 46.48
N SER A 943 -6.65 -20.77 45.91
CA SER A 943 -5.61 -21.76 45.65
C SER A 943 -4.50 -21.22 44.75
N GLU A 944 -3.33 -21.86 44.78
CA GLU A 944 -2.16 -21.44 44.00
C GLU A 944 -2.41 -21.40 42.49
N ASP A 945 -3.27 -22.29 41.99
CA ASP A 945 -3.63 -22.35 40.57
C ASP A 945 -4.61 -21.25 40.11
N THR A 946 -5.11 -20.42 41.03
CA THR A 946 -6.09 -19.37 40.73
C THR A 946 -5.41 -17.99 40.66
N PRO A 947 -5.51 -17.27 39.52
CA PRO A 947 -4.93 -15.94 39.42
C PRO A 947 -5.62 -14.95 40.36
N LEU A 948 -4.85 -13.99 40.88
CA LEU A 948 -5.42 -12.83 41.56
C LEU A 948 -6.07 -11.93 40.50
N LEU A 949 -7.27 -11.41 40.77
CA LEU A 949 -7.96 -10.51 39.85
C LEU A 949 -8.13 -9.13 40.46
N LEU A 950 -7.71 -8.09 39.75
CA LEU A 950 -7.97 -6.69 40.07
C LEU A 950 -9.01 -6.15 39.10
N TRP A 951 -10.18 -5.77 39.61
CA TRP A 951 -11.23 -5.16 38.81
C TRP A 951 -11.23 -3.65 38.96
N LEU A 952 -11.18 -2.94 37.83
CA LEU A 952 -11.19 -1.49 37.69
C LEU A 952 -12.44 -1.07 36.91
N PRO A 953 -13.61 -0.96 37.57
CA PRO A 953 -14.82 -0.51 36.91
C PRO A 953 -14.74 0.98 36.58
N ASN A 954 -15.11 1.34 35.35
CA ASN A 954 -15.29 2.75 34.99
C ASN A 954 -16.41 3.37 35.81
N ALA A 955 -16.07 4.50 36.42
CA ALA A 955 -16.88 5.25 37.36
C ALA A 955 -16.43 6.72 37.29
N PRO A 956 -17.28 7.70 37.67
CA PRO A 956 -16.88 9.10 37.68
C PRO A 956 -15.94 9.38 38.86
N TRP A 957 -14.68 9.65 38.57
CA TRP A 957 -13.65 10.07 39.52
C TRP A 957 -13.34 11.55 39.37
N THR A 958 -12.95 11.98 38.16
CA THR A 958 -12.67 13.39 37.83
C THR A 958 -13.77 14.02 37.02
N GLY A 959 -14.48 13.24 36.21
CA GLY A 959 -15.57 13.71 35.37
C GLY A 959 -16.49 12.57 34.95
N TYR A 960 -17.53 12.91 34.21
CA TYR A 960 -18.45 11.92 33.64
C TYR A 960 -17.87 11.38 32.33
N THR A 961 -17.58 10.09 32.27
CA THR A 961 -16.94 9.44 31.11
C THR A 961 -17.80 8.38 30.46
N ASN A 962 -19.08 8.34 30.81
CA ASN A 962 -20.10 7.48 30.22
C ASN A 962 -20.55 8.01 28.84
N TYR A 963 -19.57 8.26 27.95
CA TYR A 963 -19.80 8.67 26.57
C TYR A 963 -20.63 7.62 25.82
N SER A 964 -21.33 8.04 24.76
CA SER A 964 -21.99 7.08 23.89
C SER A 964 -20.95 6.14 23.29
N TYR A 965 -21.21 4.84 23.31
CA TYR A 965 -20.36 3.83 22.69
C TYR A 965 -20.18 4.04 21.17
N THR A 966 -21.07 4.80 20.53
CA THR A 966 -21.02 5.17 19.10
C THR A 966 -20.30 6.47 18.79
N GLN A 967 -19.82 7.20 19.81
CA GLN A 967 -19.18 8.50 19.57
C GLN A 967 -17.91 8.33 18.74
N SER A 968 -17.86 9.00 17.59
CA SER A 968 -16.83 8.81 16.56
C SER A 968 -15.76 9.89 16.48
N GLU A 969 -15.90 10.95 17.29
CA GLU A 969 -14.95 12.06 17.41
C GLU A 969 -14.92 12.56 18.86
N PHE A 970 -13.77 13.07 19.27
CA PHE A 970 -13.55 13.60 20.63
C PHE A 970 -12.78 14.91 20.57
N THR A 971 -13.24 15.91 21.33
CA THR A 971 -12.44 17.11 21.57
C THR A 971 -11.26 16.78 22.48
N SER A 972 -10.21 17.61 22.46
CA SER A 972 -9.05 17.40 23.35
C SER A 972 -9.46 17.37 24.82
N ALA A 973 -10.42 18.22 25.24
CA ALA A 973 -10.93 18.22 26.62
C ALA A 973 -11.65 16.91 26.98
N GLN A 974 -12.50 16.39 26.09
CA GLN A 974 -13.18 15.10 26.32
C GLN A 974 -12.17 13.94 26.39
N LEU A 975 -11.17 13.95 25.51
CA LEU A 975 -10.11 12.94 25.49
C LEU A 975 -9.27 12.97 26.77
N ASP A 976 -8.89 14.17 27.22
CA ASP A 976 -8.11 14.35 28.45
C ASP A 976 -8.90 13.93 29.68
N ILE A 977 -10.20 14.25 29.76
CA ILE A 977 -11.09 13.79 30.84
C ILE A 977 -11.22 12.26 30.83
N ALA A 978 -11.38 11.64 29.66
CA ALA A 978 -11.47 10.18 29.54
C ALA A 978 -10.21 9.49 30.07
N PHE A 979 -9.03 9.96 29.67
CA PHE A 979 -7.74 9.41 30.09
C PHE A 979 -7.50 9.65 31.57
N GLU A 980 -7.73 10.88 32.04
CA GLU A 980 -7.52 11.26 33.42
C GLU A 980 -8.45 10.51 34.38
N ASN A 981 -9.72 10.34 34.02
CA ASN A 981 -10.66 9.59 34.85
C ASN A 981 -10.22 8.14 35.04
N ALA A 982 -9.86 7.45 33.95
CA ALA A 982 -9.37 6.08 34.03
C ALA A 982 -8.01 5.99 34.76
N PHE A 983 -7.14 7.00 34.59
CA PHE A 983 -5.91 7.15 35.37
C PHE A 983 -6.20 7.22 36.88
N GLN A 984 -7.18 8.03 37.29
CA GLN A 984 -7.55 8.17 38.70
C GLN A 984 -8.23 6.91 39.26
N VAL A 985 -9.00 6.17 38.46
CA VAL A 985 -9.51 4.84 38.85
C VAL A 985 -8.35 3.90 39.15
N ALA A 986 -7.39 3.77 38.22
CA ALA A 986 -6.27 2.84 38.33
C ALA A 986 -5.28 3.19 39.47
N THR A 987 -5.08 4.49 39.74
CA THR A 987 -4.19 4.99 40.81
C THR A 987 -4.89 5.21 42.15
N TYR A 988 -6.19 4.88 42.22
CA TYR A 988 -7.04 5.10 43.40
C TYR A 988 -6.98 6.55 43.91
N GLY A 989 -7.13 7.49 42.98
CA GLY A 989 -7.08 8.92 43.23
C GLY A 989 -5.66 9.43 43.43
N ASN A 990 -4.68 8.93 42.68
CA ASN A 990 -3.25 9.24 42.89
C ASN A 990 -2.79 8.98 44.34
N GLY A 991 -3.29 7.89 44.93
CA GLY A 991 -3.05 7.56 46.34
C GLY A 991 -3.76 8.44 47.37
N SER A 992 -4.59 9.42 46.98
CA SER A 992 -5.30 10.29 47.91
C SER A 992 -6.40 9.58 48.71
N VAL A 993 -6.96 8.50 48.16
CA VAL A 993 -7.95 7.66 48.86
C VAL A 993 -7.27 6.65 49.78
N ASP A 994 -6.13 6.11 49.35
CA ASP A 994 -5.25 5.26 50.15
C ASP A 994 -3.80 5.40 49.70
N GLU A 995 -2.94 5.98 50.54
CA GLU A 995 -1.52 6.19 50.24
C GLU A 995 -0.74 4.88 50.04
N ASN A 996 -1.27 3.76 50.55
CA ASN A 996 -0.68 2.43 50.37
C ASN A 996 -1.10 1.74 49.07
N TRP A 997 -2.03 2.30 48.30
CA TRP A 997 -2.53 1.68 47.06
C TRP A 997 -1.42 1.26 46.08
N PRO A 998 -0.37 2.08 45.81
CA PRO A 998 0.73 1.66 44.95
C PRO A 998 1.46 0.41 45.47
N ALA A 999 1.59 0.26 46.80
CA ALA A 999 2.14 -0.94 47.40
C ALA A 999 1.23 -2.14 47.17
N CYS A 1000 -0.09 -1.97 47.29
CA CYS A 1000 -1.06 -3.04 47.04
C CYS A 1000 -0.98 -3.57 45.60
N LEU A 1001 -0.80 -2.68 44.62
CA LEU A 1001 -0.60 -3.03 43.22
C LEU A 1001 0.70 -3.83 42.99
N ALA A 1002 1.81 -3.39 43.58
CA ALA A 1002 3.07 -4.13 43.46
C ALA A 1002 3.00 -5.49 44.14
N CYS A 1003 2.42 -5.54 45.35
CA CYS A 1003 2.16 -6.78 46.08
C CYS A 1003 1.33 -7.76 45.24
N ALA A 1004 0.28 -7.27 44.57
CA ALA A 1004 -0.53 -8.08 43.66
C ALA A 1004 0.29 -8.65 42.51
N ALA A 1005 1.14 -7.83 41.88
CA ALA A 1005 1.96 -8.25 40.75
C ALA A 1005 3.01 -9.31 41.13
N ILE A 1006 3.62 -9.22 42.31
CA ILE A 1006 4.71 -10.15 42.71
C ILE A 1006 4.24 -11.33 43.58
N LYS A 1007 2.96 -11.41 43.96
CA LYS A 1007 2.47 -12.43 44.90
C LYS A 1007 2.74 -13.87 44.43
N GLY A 1008 2.59 -14.14 43.14
CA GLY A 1008 2.83 -15.46 42.56
C GLY A 1008 4.32 -15.80 42.48
N SER A 1009 5.13 -14.85 42.01
CA SER A 1009 6.57 -15.04 41.88
C SER A 1009 7.29 -15.14 43.23
N LEU A 1010 6.86 -14.41 44.27
CA LEU A 1010 7.39 -14.56 45.64
C LEU A 1010 7.26 -16.00 46.16
N ARG A 1011 6.12 -16.65 45.88
CA ARG A 1011 5.90 -18.05 46.24
C ARG A 1011 6.85 -18.99 45.49
N ARG A 1012 7.07 -18.76 44.19
CA ARG A 1012 8.00 -19.57 43.37
C ARG A 1012 9.44 -19.51 43.88
N VAL A 1013 9.86 -18.38 44.45
CA VAL A 1013 11.22 -18.18 44.98
C VAL A 1013 11.33 -18.35 46.50
N ASP A 1014 10.31 -18.90 47.15
CA ASP A 1014 10.28 -19.17 48.60
C ASP A 1014 10.58 -17.92 49.46
N ILE A 1015 9.93 -16.80 49.13
CA ILE A 1015 9.97 -15.56 49.92
C ILE A 1015 8.57 -15.28 50.48
N ASN A 1016 8.50 -15.01 51.78
CA ASN A 1016 7.25 -14.67 52.46
C ASN A 1016 6.70 -13.34 51.97
N LEU A 1017 5.37 -13.27 51.88
CA LEU A 1017 4.68 -12.04 51.52
C LEU A 1017 4.92 -10.95 52.60
N PRO A 1018 5.31 -9.72 52.23
CA PRO A 1018 5.51 -8.63 53.19
C PRO A 1018 4.23 -8.28 53.96
N LYS A 1019 4.37 -7.84 55.22
CA LYS A 1019 3.21 -7.48 56.06
C LYS A 1019 2.32 -6.38 55.45
N GLN A 1020 2.93 -5.40 54.79
CA GLN A 1020 2.18 -4.34 54.10
C GLN A 1020 1.28 -4.90 52.99
N CYS A 1021 1.70 -5.99 52.34
CA CYS A 1021 0.89 -6.68 51.34
C CYS A 1021 -0.32 -7.38 51.97
N ASP A 1022 -0.16 -8.03 53.13
CA ASP A 1022 -1.28 -8.62 53.88
C ASP A 1022 -2.29 -7.55 54.30
N GLU A 1023 -1.82 -6.40 54.81
CA GLU A 1023 -2.66 -5.26 55.16
C GLU A 1023 -3.43 -4.73 53.94
N CYS A 1024 -2.74 -4.59 52.80
CA CYS A 1024 -3.35 -4.22 51.52
C CYS A 1024 -4.50 -5.17 51.11
N PHE A 1025 -4.25 -6.48 51.10
CA PHE A 1025 -5.28 -7.45 50.73
C PHE A 1025 -6.41 -7.52 51.76
N SER A 1026 -6.14 -7.32 53.05
CA SER A 1026 -7.19 -7.27 54.07
C SER A 1026 -8.18 -6.11 53.86
N LYS A 1027 -7.72 -5.02 53.23
CA LYS A 1027 -8.51 -3.80 53.01
C LYS A 1027 -9.21 -3.77 51.65
N HIS A 1028 -8.50 -4.16 50.59
CA HIS A 1028 -8.95 -3.98 49.20
C HIS A 1028 -9.45 -5.26 48.53
N CYS A 1029 -9.31 -6.40 49.19
CA CYS A 1029 -9.87 -7.65 48.69
C CYS A 1029 -11.30 -7.84 49.15
N TRP A 1030 -12.16 -8.33 48.26
CA TRP A 1030 -13.48 -8.75 48.65
C TRP A 1030 -13.41 -9.90 49.66
N ASN A 1031 -14.08 -9.72 50.79
CA ASN A 1031 -13.96 -10.58 51.97
C ASN A 1031 -14.92 -11.80 51.96
N GLY A 1032 -15.60 -12.06 50.85
CA GLY A 1032 -16.57 -13.16 50.71
C GLY A 1032 -17.96 -12.89 51.29
N THR A 1033 -18.23 -11.68 51.81
CA THR A 1033 -19.55 -11.37 52.38
C THR A 1033 -20.56 -11.01 51.28
N THR A 1034 -21.77 -11.55 51.39
CA THR A 1034 -22.90 -11.25 50.49
C THR A 1034 -23.84 -10.20 51.09
N SER A 1035 -24.62 -9.51 50.25
CA SER A 1035 -25.60 -8.51 50.70
C SER A 1035 -27.01 -8.83 50.24
N SER A 1036 -27.98 -8.76 51.16
CA SER A 1036 -29.41 -8.88 50.87
C SER A 1036 -30.08 -7.54 50.51
N ARG A 1037 -29.36 -6.41 50.59
CA ARG A 1037 -29.87 -5.09 50.19
C ARG A 1037 -30.06 -5.07 48.68
N LYS A 1038 -31.27 -4.74 48.21
CA LYS A 1038 -31.51 -4.60 46.77
C LYS A 1038 -30.85 -3.33 46.21
N ALA A 1039 -30.18 -3.47 45.07
CA ALA A 1039 -29.75 -2.34 44.25
C ALA A 1039 -30.95 -1.53 43.73
N THR A 1040 -30.81 -0.21 43.69
CA THR A 1040 -31.83 0.75 43.28
C THR A 1040 -31.25 1.71 42.24
N ALA A 1041 -32.10 2.45 41.53
CA ALA A 1041 -31.64 3.46 40.57
C ALA A 1041 -30.76 4.55 41.23
N ALA A 1042 -30.98 4.84 42.52
CA ALA A 1042 -30.19 5.82 43.27
C ALA A 1042 -28.74 5.38 43.48
N ASP A 1043 -28.45 4.07 43.45
CA ASP A 1043 -27.07 3.55 43.55
C ASP A 1043 -26.22 3.91 42.31
N PHE A 1044 -26.85 4.37 41.21
CA PHE A 1044 -26.21 4.75 39.95
C PHE A 1044 -26.28 6.26 39.66
N ASP A 1045 -26.75 7.07 40.61
CA ASP A 1045 -26.66 8.54 40.57
C ASP A 1045 -25.30 8.99 41.15
N LEU A 1046 -24.24 8.62 40.42
CA LEU A 1046 -22.86 8.81 40.85
C LEU A 1046 -22.39 10.25 40.60
N LYS A 1047 -21.57 10.75 41.54
CA LYS A 1047 -20.85 12.02 41.41
C LYS A 1047 -19.35 11.77 41.29
N PRO A 1048 -18.60 12.65 40.60
CA PRO A 1048 -17.14 12.54 40.55
C PRO A 1048 -16.55 12.46 41.95
N ARG A 1049 -15.79 11.40 42.23
CA ARG A 1049 -15.23 11.14 43.56
C ARG A 1049 -14.29 12.25 44.03
N LEU A 1050 -13.49 12.81 43.13
CA LEU A 1050 -12.49 13.83 43.43
C LEU A 1050 -13.05 15.25 43.32
N ASP A 1051 -14.20 15.42 42.66
CA ASP A 1051 -14.97 16.67 42.67
C ASP A 1051 -16.48 16.43 42.89
N PRO A 1052 -16.91 16.20 44.15
CA PRO A 1052 -18.33 15.97 44.46
C PRO A 1052 -19.24 17.18 44.18
N GLY A 1053 -18.66 18.36 43.95
CA GLY A 1053 -19.40 19.60 43.63
C GLY A 1053 -19.76 19.74 42.14
N LEU A 1054 -19.14 18.93 41.28
CA LEU A 1054 -19.41 18.86 39.86
C LEU A 1054 -20.69 18.05 39.61
N THR A 1055 -21.76 18.74 39.25
CA THR A 1055 -23.02 18.09 38.83
C THR A 1055 -22.95 17.76 37.35
N PHE A 1056 -23.73 16.76 36.91
CA PHE A 1056 -23.85 16.42 35.49
C PHE A 1056 -24.26 17.62 34.63
N GLU A 1057 -25.18 18.46 35.11
CA GLU A 1057 -25.61 19.68 34.41
C GLU A 1057 -24.45 20.67 34.20
N LYS A 1058 -23.64 20.91 35.23
CA LYS A 1058 -22.46 21.78 35.13
C LYS A 1058 -21.43 21.22 34.16
N TRP A 1059 -21.10 19.93 34.31
CA TRP A 1059 -20.17 19.21 33.44
C TRP A 1059 -20.61 19.24 31.96
N ASN A 1060 -21.89 18.96 31.69
CA ASN A 1060 -22.45 18.97 30.35
C ASN A 1060 -22.38 20.38 29.71
N SER A 1061 -22.57 21.44 30.50
CA SER A 1061 -22.46 22.82 30.00
C SER A 1061 -21.03 23.30 29.73
N SER A 1062 -20.02 22.76 30.44
CA SER A 1062 -18.61 23.13 30.27
C SER A 1062 -17.90 22.33 29.17
N ASP A 1063 -18.14 21.01 29.12
CA ASP A 1063 -17.30 20.09 28.35
C ASP A 1063 -17.97 19.56 27.07
N TRP A 1064 -19.29 19.70 26.93
CA TRP A 1064 -20.03 19.28 25.72
C TRP A 1064 -20.21 20.41 24.68
N TYR A 1065 -20.22 21.67 25.14
CA TYR A 1065 -20.45 22.86 24.31
C TYR A 1065 -19.28 23.86 24.30
N GLY A 1066 -18.16 23.54 24.94
CA GLY A 1066 -16.94 24.37 24.96
C GLY A 1066 -16.20 24.32 23.62
N GLU A 1067 -16.19 25.47 22.92
CA GLU A 1067 -15.40 25.79 21.71
C GLU A 1067 -15.69 24.99 20.42
N SER A 1068 -16.95 24.76 20.12
CA SER A 1068 -17.41 24.55 18.75
C SER A 1068 -18.49 25.59 18.42
N ARG A 1069 -18.14 26.52 17.51
CA ARG A 1069 -18.94 27.62 16.90
C ARG A 1069 -18.60 29.04 17.34
N THR A 1070 -17.46 29.58 16.91
CA THR A 1070 -17.39 30.98 16.42
C THR A 1070 -16.28 31.15 15.38
N ASN A 1071 -16.64 31.08 14.09
CA ASN A 1071 -16.08 31.98 13.10
C ASN A 1071 -17.12 32.24 12.02
N GLY A 1072 -17.98 33.21 12.32
CA GLY A 1072 -19.07 33.66 11.48
C GLY A 1072 -19.49 35.08 11.85
N SER A 1073 -18.81 36.04 11.22
CA SER A 1073 -19.20 37.44 10.99
C SER A 1073 -18.83 38.56 11.99
N SER A 1074 -18.20 39.58 11.37
CA SER A 1074 -18.19 41.03 11.66
C SER A 1074 -17.14 41.62 12.62
N GLY A 1075 -16.29 42.50 12.05
CA GLY A 1075 -15.88 43.75 12.72
C GLY A 1075 -14.40 43.95 13.05
N ASP A 1076 -13.66 44.53 12.11
CA ASP A 1076 -12.57 45.51 12.27
C ASP A 1076 -11.49 45.41 13.36
N SER A 1077 -10.26 45.19 12.84
CA SER A 1077 -9.10 46.10 12.96
C SER A 1077 -8.00 45.84 14.01
N LYS A 1078 -6.77 45.99 13.46
CA LYS A 1078 -5.45 46.26 14.05
C LYS A 1078 -4.63 45.06 14.54
N GLY A 1079 -3.52 44.86 13.82
CA GLY A 1079 -2.55 43.82 14.09
C GLY A 1079 -1.49 44.20 15.10
N ASP A 1080 -0.58 43.26 15.32
CA ASP A 1080 0.82 43.59 15.55
C ASP A 1080 1.72 42.44 15.07
N ASN A 1081 2.82 42.84 14.45
CA ASN A 1081 3.89 41.95 13.98
C ASN A 1081 4.83 41.67 15.15
N SER A 1082 5.21 40.40 15.38
CA SER A 1082 6.56 40.12 15.85
C SER A 1082 7.06 38.77 15.33
N ALA A 1083 8.34 38.81 14.97
CA ALA A 1083 9.03 37.87 14.11
C ALA A 1083 9.72 36.74 14.89
N GLY A 1084 9.87 35.59 14.22
CA GLY A 1084 11.17 34.92 14.12
C GLY A 1084 11.27 33.51 14.68
N ALA A 1085 11.30 32.51 13.79
CA ALA A 1085 12.52 31.73 13.49
C ALA A 1085 12.21 30.64 12.44
N LYS A 1086 12.57 30.90 11.18
CA LYS A 1086 12.63 29.90 10.11
C LYS A 1086 14.04 29.30 10.08
N VAL A 1087 14.14 27.98 10.20
CA VAL A 1087 15.30 27.20 9.75
C VAL A 1087 14.85 26.41 8.52
N GLY A 1088 15.62 26.53 7.44
CA GLY A 1088 15.20 26.24 6.07
C GLY A 1088 15.36 24.79 5.61
N ASN A 1089 14.50 24.40 4.67
CA ASN A 1089 14.61 23.18 3.85
C ASN A 1089 14.42 23.56 2.36
N ASN A 1090 15.42 24.22 1.77
CA ASN A 1090 15.40 24.70 0.38
C ASN A 1090 16.03 23.71 -0.63
N ALA A 1091 15.82 22.40 -0.46
CA ALA A 1091 16.22 21.39 -1.45
C ALA A 1091 15.03 20.52 -1.93
N ILE A 1092 13.97 20.41 -1.13
CA ILE A 1092 12.79 19.59 -1.42
C ILE A 1092 11.76 20.37 -2.26
N GLY A 1093 11.69 21.70 -2.06
CA GLY A 1093 10.77 22.57 -2.80
C GLY A 1093 11.04 22.66 -4.31
N LEU A 1094 12.27 22.41 -4.77
CA LEU A 1094 12.62 22.47 -6.20
C LEU A 1094 12.25 21.17 -6.95
N LEU A 1095 12.14 20.04 -6.25
CA LEU A 1095 11.71 18.75 -6.81
C LEU A 1095 10.18 18.67 -6.89
N LEU A 1096 9.47 19.21 -5.90
CA LEU A 1096 8.00 19.24 -5.88
C LEU A 1096 7.40 20.27 -6.86
N SER A 1097 8.10 21.37 -7.14
CA SER A 1097 7.61 22.38 -8.10
C SER A 1097 7.77 21.98 -9.57
N VAL A 1098 8.58 20.95 -9.89
CA VAL A 1098 8.66 20.36 -11.23
C VAL A 1098 7.56 19.31 -11.45
N ALA A 1099 7.17 18.58 -10.40
CA ALA A 1099 6.03 17.65 -10.45
C ALA A 1099 4.68 18.39 -10.56
N ALA A 1100 4.52 19.50 -9.84
CA ALA A 1100 3.30 20.32 -9.88
C ALA A 1100 3.08 21.04 -11.22
N MET A 1101 4.14 21.28 -12.01
CA MET A 1101 4.03 21.93 -13.33
C MET A 1101 3.60 20.96 -14.45
N VAL A 1102 3.62 19.65 -14.19
CA VAL A 1102 3.12 18.61 -15.11
C VAL A 1102 1.66 18.25 -14.84
N TYR A 1103 1.12 18.62 -13.67
CA TYR A 1103 -0.28 18.35 -13.32
C TYR A 1103 -1.25 19.50 -13.69
N ILE A 1104 -0.74 20.65 -14.20
CA ILE A 1104 -1.56 21.81 -14.61
C ILE A 1104 -1.33 22.19 -16.10
N LEU A 1105 -0.96 21.22 -16.94
CA LEU A 1105 -1.02 21.30 -18.41
C LEU A 1105 -1.55 19.98 -18.97
#